data_AF-A0A197SIB4-F1
#
_entry.id   AF-A0A197SIB4-F1
#
_cell.length_a   1.000
_cell.length_b   1.000
_cell.length_c   1.000
_cell.angle_alpha   90.00
_cell.angle_beta   90.00
_cell.angle_gamma   90.00
#
_symmetry.space_group_name_H-M   'P 1'
#
loop_
_entity.id
_entity.type
_entity.pdbx_description
1 polymer ?
#
loop_
_entity_poly.entity_id
_entity_poly.type
_entity_poly.pdbx_seq_one_letter_code
_entity_poly.pdbx_strand_id
1 'polypeptide(L)'
;MTPRLSVVVPVHNVEEHLGACLESLARQSLKDLDVVLVDDGSTDSSADVAREFAARDDRFRVVGRENGGLGAARNTGVAHTAPGTAYLAFVDSDDVLPSRAFELLTGALDKSGSDFASGNVLRLTGGGRLEQHPLFTKPMRSTRPATHVTKDWSLLLDRIACNKVFRRTFWDEHAFAFPEGVLYEDIPVVLPAHFAARAVDVLQDAVYYWRFRDSSITSRRAVVRGVADRTAAVLGVSRGLAGTPEHKRRYDESVLCEDLWYFMQVLPEGDAAYREAFLEHAGEFAAQVDPEVLAALPLHHRVKWQLARERRLDELLGLLEFERRSPRTHRVRGLRRRTAEYPPLTAPLPRDVLALAPGDLPLEARLTGAEWRDGRLRLTGYGYIRNLPAQARRHALKAAWLRTPDRRALPLRLKMINDPSVTSRSGQELHGYDWAGFEVAVDPARLLTESATTTWKLVLGVLGHSGVVGVARRGGVADGGAQLAVHYLDEHTRIVPVFADGRLRMNAERVQTWLTGHDSHDGVLTLTGGTRTRATALRLGHWHSEAAIQVPLVRDGERFTAEVPLDELVAVRGRGPVRAPHGESRPADAYSVQLVKPDGRRLPVAAPPGLPLGRHAAPGGRELAFTVSAWGNAVLTDQLPHAYTESVSWTDNSLVVQGLYGGGPGIPLQLRRTGAEEEVELPARCADDRFRVESAYEALTLIGEGEWRLSMGEAPVRVPAAAHPGLPAARTIAGRDFRVRRDGHDQLTLTVSKAEATPSEKAGPCAS
;
A
#
# COMPACT_ATOMS: atom_id res chain seq x y z
N MET A 1 -31.40 -23.76 -23.79
CA MET A 1 -29.93 -23.89 -23.90
C MET A 1 -29.39 -24.31 -22.54
N THR A 2 -28.38 -25.18 -22.48
CA THR A 2 -27.76 -25.56 -21.20
C THR A 2 -26.96 -24.38 -20.66
N PRO A 3 -27.23 -23.89 -19.43
CA PRO A 3 -26.51 -22.77 -18.85
C PRO A 3 -25.04 -23.15 -18.62
N ARG A 4 -24.15 -22.18 -18.79
CA ARG A 4 -22.71 -22.42 -18.72
C ARG A 4 -22.22 -22.49 -17.27
N LEU A 5 -22.79 -21.67 -16.40
CA LEU A 5 -22.43 -21.56 -14.98
C LEU A 5 -23.70 -21.67 -14.13
N SER A 6 -23.70 -22.60 -13.18
CA SER A 6 -24.68 -22.59 -12.09
C SER A 6 -24.13 -21.85 -10.87
N VAL A 7 -24.93 -20.96 -10.29
CA VAL A 7 -24.59 -20.18 -9.10
C VAL A 7 -25.56 -20.55 -7.99
N VAL A 8 -25.03 -21.02 -6.86
CA VAL A 8 -25.82 -21.35 -5.67
C VAL A 8 -25.76 -20.20 -4.68
N VAL A 9 -26.92 -19.70 -4.26
CA VAL A 9 -27.06 -18.59 -3.31
C VAL A 9 -27.90 -19.05 -2.12
N PRO A 10 -27.28 -19.40 -0.97
CA PRO A 10 -28.01 -19.71 0.24
C PRO A 10 -28.61 -18.43 0.83
N VAL A 11 -29.88 -18.49 1.25
CA VAL A 11 -30.67 -17.34 1.73
C VAL A 11 -31.25 -17.69 3.10
N HIS A 12 -30.92 -16.91 4.12
CA HIS A 12 -31.51 -17.03 5.45
C HIS A 12 -31.50 -15.68 6.16
N ASN A 13 -32.69 -15.12 6.42
CA ASN A 13 -32.87 -13.89 7.21
C ASN A 13 -31.94 -12.72 6.78
N VAL A 14 -32.05 -12.30 5.52
CA VAL A 14 -31.16 -11.35 4.83
C VAL A 14 -31.93 -10.35 3.95
N GLU A 15 -33.19 -10.06 4.29
CA GLU A 15 -34.10 -9.26 3.45
C GLU A 15 -33.52 -7.89 3.05
N GLU A 16 -32.78 -7.25 3.96
CA GLU A 16 -32.19 -5.92 3.76
C GLU A 16 -31.08 -5.88 2.69
N HIS A 17 -30.44 -7.02 2.37
CA HIS A 17 -29.27 -7.06 1.50
C HIS A 17 -29.47 -7.91 0.26
N LEU A 18 -30.42 -8.83 0.29
CA LEU A 18 -30.69 -9.78 -0.78
C LEU A 18 -30.92 -9.09 -2.13
N GLY A 19 -31.70 -8.00 -2.16
CA GLY A 19 -31.98 -7.27 -3.39
C GLY A 19 -30.71 -6.81 -4.13
N ALA A 20 -29.74 -6.24 -3.41
CA ALA A 20 -28.48 -5.79 -3.99
C ALA A 20 -27.61 -6.95 -4.50
N CYS A 21 -27.61 -8.09 -3.79
CA CYS A 21 -26.95 -9.32 -4.24
C CYS A 21 -27.52 -9.80 -5.57
N LEU A 22 -28.85 -9.96 -5.63
CA LEU A 22 -29.57 -10.44 -6.82
C LEU A 22 -29.39 -9.51 -8.03
N GLU A 23 -29.48 -8.19 -7.82
CA GLU A 23 -29.19 -7.21 -8.88
C GLU A 23 -27.76 -7.35 -9.43
N SER A 24 -26.78 -7.62 -8.58
CA SER A 24 -25.39 -7.77 -8.99
C SER A 24 -25.16 -9.03 -9.83
N LEU A 25 -25.88 -10.11 -9.54
CA LEU A 25 -25.90 -11.34 -10.32
C LEU A 25 -26.63 -11.13 -11.65
N ALA A 26 -27.75 -10.42 -11.65
CA ALA A 26 -28.50 -10.13 -12.87
C ALA A 26 -27.69 -9.27 -13.85
N ARG A 27 -26.85 -8.35 -13.33
CA ARG A 27 -25.96 -7.47 -14.11
C ARG A 27 -24.68 -8.13 -14.62
N GLN A 28 -24.44 -9.41 -14.34
CA GLN A 28 -23.27 -10.11 -14.86
C GLN A 28 -23.20 -10.05 -16.40
N SER A 29 -22.00 -9.87 -16.94
CA SER A 29 -21.74 -9.84 -18.38
C SER A 29 -21.89 -11.22 -19.01
N LEU A 30 -21.58 -12.29 -18.27
CA LEU A 30 -21.91 -13.66 -18.65
C LEU A 30 -23.42 -13.89 -18.51
N LYS A 31 -24.11 -14.18 -19.63
CA LYS A 31 -25.59 -14.31 -19.66
C LYS A 31 -26.10 -15.72 -19.43
N ASP A 32 -25.31 -16.73 -19.79
CA ASP A 32 -25.66 -18.15 -19.67
C ASP A 32 -25.54 -18.66 -18.23
N LEU A 33 -26.39 -18.14 -17.33
CA LEU A 33 -26.40 -18.44 -15.90
C LEU A 33 -27.65 -19.25 -15.49
N ASP A 34 -27.48 -20.15 -14.52
CA ASP A 34 -28.54 -20.76 -13.71
C ASP A 34 -28.32 -20.38 -12.25
N VAL A 35 -29.17 -19.54 -11.67
CA VAL A 35 -29.02 -19.05 -10.30
C VAL A 35 -30.04 -19.74 -9.40
N VAL A 36 -29.54 -20.54 -8.46
CA VAL A 36 -30.33 -21.32 -7.50
C VAL A 36 -30.32 -20.60 -6.16
N LEU A 37 -31.41 -19.91 -5.84
CA LEU A 37 -31.65 -19.30 -4.54
C LEU A 37 -32.21 -20.37 -3.60
N VAL A 38 -31.48 -20.70 -2.53
CA VAL A 38 -31.90 -21.72 -1.57
C VAL A 38 -32.33 -21.04 -0.28
N ASP A 39 -33.64 -20.90 -0.09
CA ASP A 39 -34.22 -20.37 1.14
C ASP A 39 -34.16 -21.43 2.25
N ASP A 40 -33.30 -21.16 3.24
CA ASP A 40 -32.98 -22.05 4.36
C ASP A 40 -33.91 -21.82 5.56
N GLY A 41 -35.22 -21.78 5.30
CA GLY A 41 -36.24 -21.52 6.31
C GLY A 41 -36.18 -20.10 6.89
N SER A 42 -36.14 -19.07 6.04
CA SER A 42 -36.19 -17.67 6.48
C SER A 42 -37.51 -17.37 7.20
N THR A 43 -37.42 -16.53 8.23
CA THR A 43 -38.56 -16.04 9.02
C THR A 43 -38.87 -14.57 8.75
N ASP A 44 -38.03 -13.89 7.98
CA ASP A 44 -38.24 -12.53 7.46
C ASP A 44 -38.78 -12.55 6.01
N SER A 45 -38.77 -11.40 5.32
CA SER A 45 -39.27 -11.27 3.95
C SER A 45 -38.29 -11.77 2.88
N SER A 46 -37.17 -12.40 3.24
CA SER A 46 -36.14 -12.86 2.28
C SER A 46 -36.71 -13.80 1.22
N ALA A 47 -37.58 -14.72 1.64
CA ALA A 47 -38.20 -15.68 0.75
C ALA A 47 -39.10 -15.00 -0.29
N ASP A 48 -39.82 -13.95 0.11
CA ASP A 48 -40.68 -13.19 -0.79
C ASP A 48 -39.87 -12.36 -1.79
N VAL A 49 -38.81 -11.69 -1.32
CA VAL A 49 -37.85 -10.96 -2.18
C VAL A 49 -37.24 -11.89 -3.23
N ALA A 50 -36.82 -13.09 -2.84
CA ALA A 50 -36.27 -14.10 -3.74
C ALA A 50 -37.28 -14.53 -4.81
N ARG A 51 -38.53 -14.82 -4.42
CA ARG A 51 -39.61 -15.22 -5.33
C ARG A 51 -39.98 -14.10 -6.30
N GLU A 52 -40.09 -12.86 -5.82
CA GLU A 52 -40.39 -11.70 -6.65
C GLU A 52 -39.28 -11.45 -7.68
N PHE A 53 -38.02 -11.64 -7.31
CA PHE A 53 -36.91 -11.52 -8.25
C PHE A 53 -36.92 -12.64 -9.30
N ALA A 54 -37.11 -13.90 -8.87
CA ALA A 54 -37.18 -15.05 -9.77
C ALA A 54 -38.35 -14.96 -10.76
N ALA A 55 -39.47 -14.33 -10.38
CA ALA A 55 -40.59 -14.07 -11.29
C ALA A 55 -40.27 -13.04 -12.40
N ARG A 56 -39.20 -12.25 -12.25
CA ARG A 56 -38.79 -11.19 -13.19
C ARG A 56 -37.62 -11.58 -14.08
N ASP A 57 -36.84 -12.60 -13.69
CA ASP A 57 -35.65 -13.03 -14.41
C ASP A 57 -35.57 -14.56 -14.40
N ASP A 58 -35.91 -15.18 -15.54
CA ASP A 58 -36.01 -16.64 -15.70
C ASP A 58 -34.70 -17.40 -15.46
N ARG A 59 -33.57 -16.69 -15.30
CA ARG A 59 -32.29 -17.29 -14.88
C ARG A 59 -32.27 -17.66 -13.40
N PHE A 60 -33.18 -17.13 -12.60
CA PHE A 60 -33.24 -17.31 -11.16
C PHE A 60 -34.38 -18.25 -10.77
N ARG A 61 -34.14 -19.09 -9.76
CA ARG A 61 -35.17 -19.96 -9.19
C ARG A 61 -34.97 -20.13 -7.69
N VAL A 62 -36.07 -20.36 -7.00
CA VAL A 62 -36.10 -20.50 -5.54
C VAL A 62 -36.36 -21.95 -5.17
N VAL A 63 -35.57 -22.48 -4.24
CA VAL A 63 -35.74 -23.79 -3.61
C VAL A 63 -35.87 -23.55 -2.11
N GLY A 64 -37.01 -23.93 -1.53
CA GLY A 64 -37.21 -23.87 -0.08
C GLY A 64 -36.76 -25.15 0.60
N ARG A 65 -36.18 -25.02 1.80
CA ARG A 65 -35.87 -26.14 2.69
C ARG A 65 -36.12 -25.77 4.15
N GLU A 66 -36.19 -26.78 5.02
CA GLU A 66 -36.12 -26.57 6.47
C GLU A 66 -34.71 -26.13 6.87
N ASN A 67 -34.61 -25.22 7.85
CA ASN A 67 -33.34 -24.66 8.29
C ASN A 67 -32.37 -25.77 8.75
N GLY A 68 -31.20 -25.82 8.10
CA GLY A 68 -30.12 -26.77 8.43
C GLY A 68 -28.73 -26.15 8.34
N GLY A 69 -28.66 -24.83 8.16
CA GLY A 69 -27.42 -24.07 8.07
C GLY A 69 -26.83 -23.99 6.66
N LEU A 70 -25.81 -23.12 6.56
CA LEU A 70 -25.20 -22.69 5.31
C LEU A 70 -24.69 -23.85 4.43
N GLY A 71 -24.02 -24.84 5.03
CA GLY A 71 -23.51 -26.01 4.30
C GLY A 71 -24.63 -26.84 3.66
N ALA A 72 -25.71 -27.09 4.40
CA ALA A 72 -26.86 -27.85 3.92
C ALA A 72 -27.62 -27.10 2.81
N ALA A 73 -27.74 -25.78 2.92
CA ALA A 73 -28.30 -24.92 1.87
C ALA A 73 -27.45 -24.96 0.58
N ARG A 74 -26.11 -24.87 0.69
CA ARG A 74 -25.22 -25.00 -0.47
C ARG A 74 -25.34 -26.38 -1.12
N ASN A 75 -25.32 -27.47 -0.35
CA ASN A 75 -25.49 -28.84 -0.89
C ASN A 75 -26.83 -29.01 -1.60
N THR A 76 -27.91 -28.50 -1.00
CA THR A 76 -29.26 -28.50 -1.61
C THR A 76 -29.23 -27.76 -2.95
N GLY A 77 -28.58 -26.59 -3.02
CA GLY A 77 -28.43 -25.83 -4.25
C GLY A 77 -27.67 -26.60 -5.33
N VAL A 78 -26.54 -27.25 -4.97
CA VAL A 78 -25.75 -28.08 -5.90
C VAL A 78 -26.61 -29.19 -6.51
N ALA A 79 -27.37 -29.91 -5.68
CA ALA A 79 -28.26 -30.98 -6.14
C ALA A 79 -29.34 -30.48 -7.11
N HIS A 80 -29.73 -29.21 -6.98
CA HIS A 80 -30.75 -28.60 -7.81
C HIS A 80 -30.20 -27.99 -9.09
N THR A 81 -28.90 -27.71 -9.23
CA THR A 81 -28.27 -27.08 -10.41
C THR A 81 -28.66 -27.74 -11.74
N ALA A 82 -28.73 -26.93 -12.80
CA ALA A 82 -29.08 -27.44 -14.12
C ALA A 82 -28.09 -28.55 -14.59
N PRO A 83 -28.60 -29.67 -15.12
CA PRO A 83 -27.76 -30.75 -15.60
C PRO A 83 -26.91 -30.29 -16.80
N GLY A 84 -25.67 -30.78 -16.87
CA GLY A 84 -24.75 -30.46 -17.97
C GLY A 84 -24.10 -29.09 -17.91
N THR A 85 -24.24 -28.35 -16.79
CA THR A 85 -23.49 -27.11 -16.55
C THR A 85 -21.99 -27.39 -16.49
N ALA A 86 -21.20 -26.51 -17.11
CA ALA A 86 -19.74 -26.68 -17.16
C ALA A 86 -19.06 -26.24 -15.86
N TYR A 87 -19.66 -25.27 -15.17
CA TYR A 87 -19.08 -24.60 -14.02
C TYR A 87 -20.08 -24.43 -12.88
N LEU A 88 -19.55 -24.35 -11.66
CA LEU A 88 -20.29 -24.15 -10.41
C LEU A 88 -19.67 -23.00 -9.61
N ALA A 89 -20.51 -22.14 -9.02
CA ALA A 89 -20.08 -21.08 -8.12
C ALA A 89 -21.04 -20.96 -6.92
N PHE A 90 -20.54 -20.31 -5.86
CA PHE A 90 -21.30 -20.02 -4.65
C PHE A 90 -21.23 -18.52 -4.38
N VAL A 91 -22.32 -17.93 -3.89
CA VAL A 91 -22.38 -16.50 -3.55
C VAL A 91 -23.18 -16.34 -2.27
N ASP A 92 -22.65 -15.59 -1.31
CA ASP A 92 -23.38 -15.30 -0.07
C ASP A 92 -24.41 -14.18 -0.30
N SER A 93 -25.61 -14.35 0.25
CA SER A 93 -26.79 -13.52 -0.07
C SER A 93 -26.72 -12.06 0.41
N ASP A 94 -25.75 -11.70 1.24
CA ASP A 94 -25.52 -10.33 1.73
C ASP A 94 -24.45 -9.56 0.97
N ASP A 95 -23.73 -10.23 0.07
CA ASP A 95 -22.60 -9.68 -0.67
C ASP A 95 -22.97 -9.25 -2.10
N VAL A 96 -22.02 -8.61 -2.78
CA VAL A 96 -22.22 -8.03 -4.12
C VAL A 96 -21.05 -8.43 -5.03
N LEU A 97 -21.32 -8.66 -6.31
CA LEU A 97 -20.28 -8.97 -7.29
C LEU A 97 -20.07 -7.83 -8.30
N PRO A 98 -18.81 -7.58 -8.74
CA PRO A 98 -18.54 -6.80 -9.95
C PRO A 98 -19.16 -7.46 -11.19
N SER A 99 -19.60 -6.64 -12.16
CA SER A 99 -20.36 -7.11 -13.32
C SER A 99 -19.63 -8.06 -14.27
N ARG A 100 -18.29 -8.19 -14.19
CA ARG A 100 -17.49 -9.09 -15.03
C ARG A 100 -16.90 -10.27 -14.27
N ALA A 101 -17.29 -10.49 -13.02
CA ALA A 101 -16.70 -11.51 -12.15
C ALA A 101 -16.71 -12.90 -12.79
N PHE A 102 -17.88 -13.38 -13.23
CA PHE A 102 -18.00 -14.72 -13.79
C PHE A 102 -17.41 -14.86 -15.20
N GLU A 103 -17.45 -13.81 -16.02
CA GLU A 103 -16.79 -13.78 -17.33
C GLU A 103 -15.27 -13.95 -17.17
N LEU A 104 -14.67 -13.25 -16.20
CA LEU A 104 -13.24 -13.34 -15.91
C LEU A 104 -12.84 -14.73 -15.39
N LEU A 105 -13.57 -15.25 -14.41
CA LEU A 105 -13.26 -16.55 -13.80
C LEU A 105 -13.44 -17.72 -14.78
N THR A 106 -14.58 -17.78 -15.48
CA THR A 106 -14.83 -18.83 -16.47
C THR A 106 -13.92 -18.70 -17.69
N GLY A 107 -13.61 -17.48 -18.12
CA GLY A 107 -12.68 -17.22 -19.21
C GLY A 107 -11.23 -17.57 -18.87
N ALA A 108 -10.83 -17.49 -17.60
CA ALA A 108 -9.53 -17.99 -17.15
C ALA A 108 -9.49 -19.52 -17.24
N LEU A 109 -10.53 -20.20 -16.73
CA LEU A 109 -10.62 -21.66 -16.75
C LEU A 109 -10.58 -22.22 -18.16
N ASP A 110 -11.34 -21.63 -19.10
CA ASP A 110 -11.34 -22.05 -20.50
C ASP A 110 -9.95 -22.01 -21.12
N LYS A 111 -9.17 -20.96 -20.82
CA LYS A 111 -7.83 -20.77 -21.41
C LYS A 111 -6.79 -21.69 -20.81
N SER A 112 -6.88 -21.94 -19.51
CA SER A 112 -5.86 -22.67 -18.74
C SER A 112 -6.11 -24.17 -18.69
N GLY A 113 -7.38 -24.59 -18.75
CA GLY A 113 -7.78 -25.95 -18.40
C GLY A 113 -7.74 -26.25 -16.89
N SER A 114 -7.52 -25.25 -16.03
CA SER A 114 -7.48 -25.39 -14.57
C SER A 114 -8.80 -25.93 -14.00
N ASP A 115 -8.74 -26.55 -12.83
CA ASP A 115 -9.89 -27.21 -12.20
C ASP A 115 -10.82 -26.22 -11.49
N PHE A 116 -10.28 -25.11 -10.97
CA PHE A 116 -11.06 -23.98 -10.49
C PHE A 116 -10.26 -22.67 -10.55
N ALA A 117 -10.96 -21.55 -10.47
CA ALA A 117 -10.40 -20.21 -10.44
C ALA A 117 -10.84 -19.44 -9.19
N SER A 118 -9.91 -18.69 -8.59
CA SER A 118 -10.17 -17.71 -7.53
C SER A 118 -9.91 -16.29 -8.04
N GLY A 119 -10.64 -15.31 -7.53
CA GLY A 119 -10.32 -13.89 -7.74
C GLY A 119 -10.23 -13.09 -6.45
N ASN A 120 -9.83 -11.83 -6.59
CA ASN A 120 -9.63 -10.94 -5.45
C ASN A 120 -10.95 -10.52 -4.80
N VAL A 121 -10.87 -10.27 -3.50
CA VAL A 121 -12.00 -9.87 -2.66
C VAL A 121 -11.72 -8.50 -2.07
N LEU A 122 -12.66 -7.57 -2.28
CA LEU A 122 -12.64 -6.26 -1.66
C LEU A 122 -13.69 -6.20 -0.55
N ARG A 123 -13.39 -5.43 0.50
CA ARG A 123 -14.35 -5.12 1.56
C ARG A 123 -15.21 -3.93 1.13
N LEU A 124 -16.52 -4.08 1.21
CA LEU A 124 -17.51 -3.02 1.03
C LEU A 124 -17.87 -2.45 2.42
N THR A 125 -17.47 -1.21 2.67
CA THR A 125 -17.74 -0.52 3.95
C THR A 125 -19.12 0.14 3.96
N GLY A 126 -19.61 0.52 5.14
CA GLY A 126 -20.93 1.18 5.30
C GLY A 126 -21.09 2.48 4.50
N GLY A 127 -19.98 3.16 4.16
CA GLY A 127 -19.98 4.33 3.28
C GLY A 127 -19.92 4.01 1.78
N GLY A 128 -20.07 2.73 1.38
CA GLY A 128 -19.97 2.29 -0.02
C GLY A 128 -18.54 2.22 -0.58
N ARG A 129 -17.51 2.44 0.25
CA ARG A 129 -16.11 2.39 -0.19
C ARG A 129 -15.63 0.95 -0.31
N LEU A 130 -14.87 0.67 -1.37
CA LEU A 130 -14.19 -0.60 -1.59
C LEU A 130 -12.73 -0.52 -1.12
N GLU A 131 -12.32 -1.49 -0.30
CA GLU A 131 -10.96 -1.59 0.24
C GLU A 131 -10.38 -2.98 0.03
N GLN A 132 -9.06 -3.09 -0.16
CA GLN A 132 -8.41 -4.40 -0.23
C GLN A 132 -8.64 -5.17 1.07
N HIS A 133 -9.21 -6.37 0.97
CA HIS A 133 -9.37 -7.21 2.14
C HIS A 133 -8.00 -7.77 2.58
N PRO A 134 -7.59 -7.63 3.86
CA PRO A 134 -6.25 -8.02 4.30
C PRO A 134 -5.88 -9.47 3.98
N LEU A 135 -6.79 -10.43 4.23
CA LEU A 135 -6.56 -11.86 3.96
C LEU A 135 -6.24 -12.17 2.50
N PHE A 136 -6.78 -11.36 1.56
CA PHE A 136 -6.63 -11.61 0.12
C PHE A 136 -5.48 -10.80 -0.49
N THR A 137 -4.86 -9.88 0.25
CA THR A 137 -3.73 -9.06 -0.24
C THR A 137 -2.58 -9.90 -0.78
N LYS A 138 -2.22 -10.97 -0.06
CA LYS A 138 -1.10 -11.85 -0.42
C LYS A 138 -1.49 -12.87 -1.50
N PRO A 139 -2.54 -13.70 -1.33
CA PRO A 139 -2.91 -14.68 -2.35
C PRO A 139 -3.41 -14.02 -3.64
N MET A 140 -3.96 -12.81 -3.61
CA MET A 140 -4.51 -12.16 -4.83
C MET A 140 -3.62 -11.04 -5.36
N ARG A 141 -2.35 -11.00 -4.95
CA ARG A 141 -1.39 -9.93 -5.32
C ARG A 141 -1.14 -9.81 -6.83
N SER A 142 -1.25 -10.92 -7.56
CA SER A 142 -0.95 -10.97 -9.00
C SER A 142 -1.75 -12.08 -9.67
N THR A 143 -2.08 -11.91 -10.95
CA THR A 143 -2.69 -12.98 -11.74
C THR A 143 -1.69 -14.12 -11.96
N ARG A 144 -2.10 -15.36 -11.69
CA ARG A 144 -1.29 -16.59 -11.84
C ARG A 144 -2.16 -17.69 -12.48
N PRO A 145 -2.09 -17.86 -13.81
CA PRO A 145 -2.81 -18.94 -14.49
C PRO A 145 -2.13 -20.29 -14.24
N ALA A 146 -2.92 -21.35 -14.15
CA ALA A 146 -2.49 -22.74 -14.00
C ALA A 146 -1.41 -22.95 -12.91
N THR A 147 -1.58 -22.28 -11.76
CA THR A 147 -0.71 -22.48 -10.59
C THR A 147 -1.18 -23.66 -9.74
N HIS A 148 -0.52 -23.92 -8.62
CA HIS A 148 -0.87 -24.98 -7.68
C HIS A 148 -0.50 -24.57 -6.25
N VAL A 149 -1.20 -25.08 -5.23
CA VAL A 149 -0.95 -24.72 -3.81
C VAL A 149 0.48 -25.00 -3.36
N THR A 150 1.11 -26.05 -3.90
CA THR A 150 2.51 -26.39 -3.59
C THR A 150 3.53 -25.47 -4.26
N LYS A 151 3.15 -24.77 -5.34
CA LYS A 151 3.96 -23.74 -5.99
C LYS A 151 3.81 -22.39 -5.29
N ASP A 152 2.65 -22.17 -4.67
CA ASP A 152 2.30 -20.93 -3.98
C ASP A 152 1.48 -21.22 -2.72
N TRP A 153 2.19 -21.41 -1.60
CA TRP A 153 1.57 -21.69 -0.30
C TRP A 153 0.71 -20.55 0.24
N SER A 154 0.75 -19.34 -0.37
CA SER A 154 -0.16 -18.27 0.04
C SER A 154 -1.62 -18.60 -0.25
N LEU A 155 -1.90 -19.55 -1.15
CA LEU A 155 -3.25 -20.04 -1.45
C LEU A 155 -3.92 -20.72 -0.25
N LEU A 156 -3.16 -21.20 0.75
CA LEU A 156 -3.73 -21.70 2.00
C LEU A 156 -4.49 -20.63 2.81
N LEU A 157 -4.32 -19.34 2.47
CA LEU A 157 -5.06 -18.22 3.07
C LEU A 157 -6.44 -18.03 2.43
N ASP A 158 -6.64 -18.48 1.18
CA ASP A 158 -7.89 -18.35 0.46
C ASP A 158 -8.81 -19.55 0.78
N ARG A 159 -9.61 -19.41 1.84
CA ARG A 159 -10.36 -20.51 2.46
C ARG A 159 -11.87 -20.44 2.24
N ILE A 160 -12.36 -19.47 1.47
CA ILE A 160 -13.79 -19.21 1.25
C ILE A 160 -14.25 -19.83 -0.07
N ALA A 161 -15.53 -20.23 -0.20
CA ALA A 161 -16.03 -20.73 -1.48
C ALA A 161 -16.48 -19.60 -2.43
N CYS A 162 -16.90 -18.45 -1.89
CA CYS A 162 -17.68 -17.46 -2.63
C CYS A 162 -16.90 -16.64 -3.68
N ASN A 163 -15.56 -16.60 -3.61
CA ASN A 163 -14.72 -15.95 -4.61
C ASN A 163 -14.26 -16.89 -5.74
N LYS A 164 -14.89 -18.07 -5.89
CA LYS A 164 -14.42 -19.13 -6.80
C LYS A 164 -15.46 -19.57 -7.82
N VAL A 165 -14.94 -20.08 -8.94
CA VAL A 165 -15.69 -20.89 -9.90
C VAL A 165 -14.97 -22.21 -10.08
N PHE A 166 -15.69 -23.32 -9.89
CA PHE A 166 -15.20 -24.69 -10.03
C PHE A 166 -15.66 -25.29 -11.36
N ARG A 167 -14.81 -26.10 -12.01
CA ARG A 167 -15.27 -27.02 -13.06
C ARG A 167 -16.22 -28.04 -12.44
N ARG A 168 -17.39 -28.23 -13.05
CA ARG A 168 -18.39 -29.16 -12.56
C ARG A 168 -17.85 -30.59 -12.49
N THR A 169 -17.11 -31.02 -13.50
CA THR A 169 -16.51 -32.36 -13.55
C THR A 169 -15.52 -32.61 -12.40
N PHE A 170 -14.70 -31.60 -12.07
CA PHE A 170 -13.77 -31.69 -10.94
C PHE A 170 -14.52 -31.76 -9.60
N TRP A 171 -15.59 -30.97 -9.46
CA TRP A 171 -16.43 -31.01 -8.25
C TRP A 171 -17.03 -32.39 -8.02
N ASP A 172 -17.61 -32.99 -9.07
CA ASP A 172 -18.26 -34.28 -9.01
C ASP A 172 -17.24 -35.44 -8.85
N GLU A 173 -16.10 -35.39 -9.54
CA GLU A 173 -15.02 -36.39 -9.46
C GLU A 173 -14.51 -36.60 -8.03
N HIS A 174 -14.37 -35.51 -7.27
CA HIS A 174 -13.91 -35.54 -5.89
C HIS A 174 -15.05 -35.62 -4.86
N ALA A 175 -16.31 -35.71 -5.31
CA ALA A 175 -17.50 -35.77 -4.48
C ALA A 175 -17.53 -34.68 -3.38
N PHE A 176 -17.18 -33.44 -3.75
CA PHE A 176 -17.18 -32.35 -2.77
C PHE A 176 -18.59 -32.05 -2.26
N ALA A 177 -18.71 -31.93 -0.94
CA ALA A 177 -19.91 -31.53 -0.24
C ALA A 177 -19.54 -30.75 1.01
N PHE A 178 -20.32 -29.71 1.33
CA PHE A 178 -20.11 -28.93 2.54
C PHE A 178 -20.58 -29.72 3.77
N PRO A 179 -19.82 -29.73 4.88
CA PRO A 179 -20.30 -30.32 6.12
C PRO A 179 -21.52 -29.55 6.66
N GLU A 180 -22.48 -30.28 7.23
CA GLU A 180 -23.73 -29.72 7.75
C GLU A 180 -23.67 -29.53 9.27
N GLY A 181 -24.42 -28.56 9.81
CA GLY A 181 -24.52 -28.30 11.26
C GLY A 181 -23.28 -27.65 11.91
N VAL A 182 -22.28 -27.26 11.14
CA VAL A 182 -21.02 -26.65 11.62
C VAL A 182 -20.84 -25.22 11.12
N LEU A 183 -20.08 -24.42 11.87
CA LEU A 183 -19.54 -23.15 11.37
C LEU A 183 -18.26 -23.40 10.55
N TYR A 184 -17.95 -22.51 9.61
CA TYR A 184 -16.74 -22.55 8.78
C TYR A 184 -16.67 -23.76 7.82
N GLU A 185 -17.82 -24.12 7.26
CA GLU A 185 -18.04 -25.21 6.32
C GLU A 185 -17.23 -25.11 5.02
N ASP A 186 -16.72 -23.93 4.67
CA ASP A 186 -15.86 -23.75 3.50
C ASP A 186 -14.50 -24.46 3.62
N ILE A 187 -13.88 -24.45 4.82
CA ILE A 187 -12.51 -24.96 5.00
C ILE A 187 -12.39 -26.42 4.55
N PRO A 188 -13.27 -27.35 5.00
CA PRO A 188 -13.14 -28.76 4.67
C PRO A 188 -13.42 -29.08 3.19
N VAL A 189 -13.83 -28.09 2.40
CA VAL A 189 -14.02 -28.23 0.94
C VAL A 189 -12.89 -27.53 0.19
N VAL A 190 -12.67 -26.25 0.46
CA VAL A 190 -11.79 -25.38 -0.34
C VAL A 190 -10.32 -25.78 -0.19
N LEU A 191 -9.87 -26.09 1.02
CA LEU A 191 -8.47 -26.46 1.25
C LEU A 191 -8.15 -27.84 0.65
N PRO A 192 -8.96 -28.90 0.86
CA PRO A 192 -8.80 -30.14 0.10
C PRO A 192 -8.87 -29.95 -1.42
N ALA A 193 -9.78 -29.10 -1.93
CA ALA A 193 -9.84 -28.81 -3.37
C ALA A 193 -8.53 -28.20 -3.91
N HIS A 194 -7.88 -27.31 -3.17
CA HIS A 194 -6.57 -26.77 -3.54
C HIS A 194 -5.47 -27.84 -3.66
N PHE A 195 -5.51 -28.90 -2.84
CA PHE A 195 -4.55 -30.00 -2.89
C PHE A 195 -4.93 -31.07 -3.93
N ALA A 196 -6.22 -31.25 -4.21
CA ALA A 196 -6.72 -32.23 -5.19
C ALA A 196 -6.63 -31.72 -6.64
N ALA A 197 -6.74 -30.40 -6.84
CA ALA A 197 -6.67 -29.79 -8.17
C ALA A 197 -5.32 -30.05 -8.84
N ARG A 198 -5.33 -30.34 -10.14
CA ARG A 198 -4.15 -30.41 -10.99
C ARG A 198 -3.55 -29.02 -11.20
N ALA A 199 -4.43 -28.02 -11.37
CA ALA A 199 -4.06 -26.61 -11.47
C ALA A 199 -5.23 -25.70 -11.08
N VAL A 200 -4.89 -24.49 -10.62
CA VAL A 200 -5.84 -23.44 -10.25
C VAL A 200 -5.46 -22.12 -10.91
N ASP A 201 -6.45 -21.33 -11.30
CA ASP A 201 -6.22 -19.95 -11.74
C ASP A 201 -6.43 -18.96 -10.61
N VAL A 202 -5.55 -17.97 -10.50
CA VAL A 202 -5.66 -16.89 -9.52
C VAL A 202 -5.71 -15.57 -10.26
N LEU A 203 -6.74 -14.77 -10.02
CA LEU A 203 -6.91 -13.44 -10.63
C LEU A 203 -6.66 -12.34 -9.60
N GLN A 204 -5.87 -11.33 -9.97
CA GLN A 204 -5.70 -10.14 -9.12
C GLN A 204 -6.92 -9.20 -9.14
N ASP A 205 -7.74 -9.32 -10.19
CA ASP A 205 -8.96 -8.55 -10.39
C ASP A 205 -9.98 -8.88 -9.30
N ALA A 206 -10.68 -7.85 -8.81
CA ALA A 206 -11.76 -8.06 -7.87
C ALA A 206 -12.91 -8.80 -8.55
N VAL A 207 -13.36 -9.90 -7.94
CA VAL A 207 -14.51 -10.70 -8.39
C VAL A 207 -15.61 -10.78 -7.35
N TYR A 208 -15.38 -10.21 -6.16
CA TYR A 208 -16.28 -10.31 -5.03
C TYR A 208 -16.14 -9.10 -4.10
N TYR A 209 -17.27 -8.53 -3.67
CA TYR A 209 -17.34 -7.44 -2.70
C TYR A 209 -18.01 -7.93 -1.42
N TRP A 210 -17.18 -8.17 -0.41
CA TRP A 210 -17.60 -8.64 0.89
C TRP A 210 -18.09 -7.48 1.75
N ARG A 211 -19.38 -7.47 2.09
CA ARG A 211 -20.01 -6.48 2.96
C ARG A 211 -19.53 -6.61 4.40
N PHE A 212 -19.04 -5.50 4.95
CA PHE A 212 -18.71 -5.44 6.37
C PHE A 212 -19.98 -5.18 7.20
N ARG A 213 -20.28 -6.08 8.14
CA ARG A 213 -21.43 -5.98 9.07
C ARG A 213 -20.94 -6.09 10.51
N ASP A 214 -21.38 -5.19 11.39
CA ASP A 214 -21.03 -5.22 12.81
C ASP A 214 -21.58 -6.47 13.54
N SER A 215 -22.66 -7.06 13.03
CA SER A 215 -23.35 -8.24 13.56
C SER A 215 -22.94 -9.58 12.92
N SER A 216 -21.96 -9.59 12.01
CA SER A 216 -21.54 -10.80 11.28
C SER A 216 -21.07 -11.92 12.22
N ILE A 217 -21.26 -13.18 11.81
CA ILE A 217 -20.67 -14.35 12.47
C ILE A 217 -19.13 -14.18 12.58
N THR A 218 -18.51 -13.48 11.63
CA THR A 218 -17.07 -13.16 11.61
C THR A 218 -16.68 -11.96 12.50
N SER A 219 -17.63 -11.19 13.04
CA SER A 219 -17.35 -10.01 13.88
C SER A 219 -17.36 -10.32 15.38
N ARG A 220 -18.07 -11.37 15.83
CA ARG A 220 -18.06 -11.83 17.23
C ARG A 220 -16.81 -12.68 17.51
N ARG A 221 -15.75 -12.03 17.98
CA ARG A 221 -14.40 -12.63 18.00
C ARG A 221 -14.19 -13.68 19.10
N ALA A 222 -14.89 -13.58 20.23
CA ALA A 222 -14.72 -14.45 21.39
C ALA A 222 -15.92 -15.40 21.60
N VAL A 223 -16.27 -16.17 20.58
CA VAL A 223 -17.37 -17.15 20.67
C VAL A 223 -16.80 -18.55 20.91
N VAL A 224 -17.15 -19.16 22.05
CA VAL A 224 -16.70 -20.51 22.45
C VAL A 224 -16.91 -21.54 21.34
N ARG A 225 -18.14 -21.61 20.79
CA ARG A 225 -18.48 -22.51 19.67
C ARG A 225 -17.60 -22.27 18.43
N GLY A 226 -17.24 -21.02 18.16
CA GLY A 226 -16.40 -20.67 17.02
C GLY A 226 -15.00 -21.29 17.10
N VAL A 227 -14.40 -21.34 18.30
CA VAL A 227 -13.08 -21.96 18.50
C VAL A 227 -13.14 -23.47 18.27
N ALA A 228 -14.15 -24.12 18.83
CA ALA A 228 -14.35 -25.57 18.69
C ALA A 228 -14.57 -25.97 17.22
N ASP A 229 -15.56 -25.36 16.55
CA ASP A 229 -15.93 -25.68 15.17
C ASP A 229 -14.78 -25.38 14.20
N ARG A 230 -14.10 -24.23 14.36
CA ARG A 230 -12.95 -23.89 13.51
C ARG A 230 -11.79 -24.87 13.70
N THR A 231 -11.49 -25.24 14.94
CA THR A 231 -10.42 -26.20 15.23
C THR A 231 -10.74 -27.58 14.67
N ALA A 232 -11.98 -28.04 14.81
CA ALA A 232 -12.43 -29.31 14.24
C ALA A 232 -12.28 -29.32 12.71
N ALA A 233 -12.66 -28.24 12.03
CA ALA A 233 -12.54 -28.11 10.58
C ALA A 233 -11.08 -28.20 10.11
N VAL A 234 -10.16 -27.44 10.72
CA VAL A 234 -8.73 -27.49 10.33
C VAL A 234 -8.06 -28.80 10.73
N LEU A 235 -8.46 -29.41 11.85
CA LEU A 235 -7.96 -30.72 12.26
C LEU A 235 -8.38 -31.82 11.28
N GLY A 236 -9.61 -31.77 10.77
CA GLY A 236 -10.10 -32.68 9.73
C GLY A 236 -9.22 -32.64 8.47
N VAL A 237 -8.93 -31.43 7.96
CA VAL A 237 -8.03 -31.24 6.81
C VAL A 237 -6.61 -31.72 7.12
N SER A 238 -6.06 -31.37 8.28
CA SER A 238 -4.72 -31.79 8.70
C SER A 238 -4.58 -33.32 8.76
N ARG A 239 -5.59 -34.03 9.27
CA ARG A 239 -5.64 -35.49 9.29
C ARG A 239 -5.74 -36.07 7.88
N GLY A 240 -6.55 -35.48 7.01
CA GLY A 240 -6.66 -35.87 5.60
C GLY A 240 -5.33 -35.79 4.84
N LEU A 241 -4.44 -34.87 5.23
CA LEU A 241 -3.11 -34.69 4.62
C LEU A 241 -2.02 -35.62 5.19
N ALA A 242 -2.34 -36.53 6.12
CA ALA A 242 -1.36 -37.40 6.77
C ALA A 242 -0.54 -38.27 5.80
N GLY A 243 -1.10 -38.63 4.64
CA GLY A 243 -0.39 -39.36 3.58
C GLY A 243 0.67 -38.54 2.82
N THR A 244 0.72 -37.23 3.04
CA THR A 244 1.63 -36.29 2.36
C THR A 244 2.35 -35.39 3.38
N PRO A 245 3.46 -35.85 3.99
CA PRO A 245 4.07 -35.17 5.14
C PRO A 245 4.46 -33.70 4.88
N GLU A 246 4.96 -33.37 3.69
CA GLU A 246 5.29 -31.97 3.36
C GLU A 246 4.04 -31.08 3.32
N HIS A 247 2.97 -31.54 2.68
CA HIS A 247 1.72 -30.79 2.59
C HIS A 247 1.12 -30.57 3.98
N LYS A 248 1.11 -31.63 4.80
CA LYS A 248 0.64 -31.55 6.19
C LYS A 248 1.44 -30.52 6.99
N ARG A 249 2.79 -30.57 6.94
CA ARG A 249 3.64 -29.61 7.66
C ARG A 249 3.37 -28.16 7.24
N ARG A 250 3.24 -27.90 5.93
CA ARG A 250 2.93 -26.56 5.40
C ARG A 250 1.53 -26.09 5.77
N TYR A 251 0.57 -27.01 5.75
CA TYR A 251 -0.79 -26.75 6.18
C TYR A 251 -0.86 -26.40 7.66
N ASP A 252 -0.28 -27.22 8.54
CA ASP A 252 -0.25 -27.02 9.99
C ASP A 252 0.45 -25.70 10.36
N GLU A 253 1.57 -25.38 9.68
CA GLU A 253 2.25 -24.08 9.81
C GLU A 253 1.28 -22.92 9.54
N SER A 254 0.48 -23.01 8.45
CA SER A 254 -0.50 -21.99 8.10
C SER A 254 -1.67 -21.90 9.09
N VAL A 255 -2.07 -23.02 9.69
CA VAL A 255 -3.13 -23.04 10.70
C VAL A 255 -2.67 -22.32 11.97
N LEU A 256 -1.45 -22.60 12.43
CA LEU A 256 -0.88 -21.97 13.63
C LEU A 256 -0.53 -20.49 13.42
N CYS A 257 -0.10 -20.08 12.23
CA CYS A 257 0.27 -18.69 11.96
C CYS A 257 -0.92 -17.80 11.62
N GLU A 258 -1.99 -18.34 11.01
CA GLU A 258 -3.03 -17.52 10.38
C GLU A 258 -4.43 -17.91 10.86
N ASP A 259 -4.76 -19.20 10.95
CA ASP A 259 -6.11 -19.65 11.28
C ASP A 259 -6.44 -19.51 12.77
N LEU A 260 -5.88 -20.40 13.59
CA LEU A 260 -6.12 -20.41 15.03
C LEU A 260 -5.41 -19.25 15.74
N TRP A 261 -4.49 -18.59 15.04
CA TRP A 261 -3.88 -17.35 15.50
C TRP A 261 -4.90 -16.25 15.77
N TYR A 262 -5.99 -16.19 15.00
CA TYR A 262 -7.07 -15.22 15.24
C TYR A 262 -7.64 -15.34 16.66
N PHE A 263 -7.89 -16.57 17.13
CA PHE A 263 -8.42 -16.81 18.48
C PHE A 263 -7.40 -16.53 19.59
N MET A 264 -6.10 -16.75 19.30
CA MET A 264 -5.01 -16.40 20.20
C MET A 264 -4.96 -14.89 20.46
N GLN A 265 -5.20 -14.06 19.43
CA GLN A 265 -5.12 -12.60 19.54
C GLN A 265 -6.19 -12.01 20.46
N VAL A 266 -7.37 -12.63 20.53
CA VAL A 266 -8.51 -12.15 21.36
C VAL A 266 -8.62 -12.88 22.69
N LEU A 267 -7.70 -13.80 23.00
CA LEU A 267 -7.64 -14.50 24.27
C LEU A 267 -7.66 -13.58 25.51
N PRO A 268 -7.03 -12.38 25.51
CA PRO A 268 -7.13 -11.45 26.64
C PRO A 268 -8.54 -10.90 26.88
N GLU A 269 -9.34 -10.77 25.82
CA GLU A 269 -10.71 -10.25 25.86
C GLU A 269 -11.74 -11.32 26.24
N GLY A 270 -11.41 -12.61 26.01
CA GLY A 270 -12.29 -13.74 26.32
C GLY A 270 -12.45 -13.97 27.82
N ASP A 271 -13.62 -14.49 28.22
CA ASP A 271 -13.92 -14.93 29.58
C ASP A 271 -13.26 -16.29 29.92
N ALA A 272 -13.52 -16.81 31.12
CA ALA A 272 -12.95 -18.09 31.55
C ALA A 272 -13.36 -19.26 30.64
N ALA A 273 -14.61 -19.31 30.19
CA ALA A 273 -15.12 -20.36 29.34
C ALA A 273 -14.45 -20.35 27.95
N TYR A 274 -14.27 -19.15 27.36
CA TYR A 274 -13.53 -19.00 26.11
C TYR A 274 -12.07 -19.43 26.24
N ARG A 275 -11.39 -19.04 27.31
CA ARG A 275 -9.98 -19.40 27.53
C ARG A 275 -9.80 -20.90 27.70
N GLU A 276 -10.71 -21.55 28.41
CA GLU A 276 -10.72 -23.01 28.57
C GLU A 276 -10.93 -23.71 27.22
N ALA A 277 -11.95 -23.31 26.46
CA ALA A 277 -12.22 -23.84 25.13
C ALA A 277 -11.04 -23.63 24.15
N PHE A 278 -10.35 -22.49 24.24
CA PHE A 278 -9.14 -22.23 23.46
C PHE A 278 -8.02 -23.23 23.79
N LEU A 279 -7.74 -23.48 25.07
CA LEU A 279 -6.71 -24.44 25.47
C LEU A 279 -7.10 -25.88 25.11
N GLU A 280 -8.37 -26.23 25.30
CA GLU A 280 -8.91 -27.56 24.99
C GLU A 280 -8.87 -27.88 23.49
N HIS A 281 -9.17 -26.91 22.63
CA HIS A 281 -9.22 -27.16 21.19
C HIS A 281 -7.94 -26.69 20.49
N ALA A 282 -7.66 -25.39 20.48
CA ALA A 282 -6.53 -24.84 19.73
C ALA A 282 -5.17 -25.21 20.36
N GLY A 283 -5.09 -25.24 21.69
CA GLY A 283 -3.90 -25.71 22.41
C GLY A 283 -3.60 -27.19 22.13
N GLU A 284 -4.63 -28.02 22.11
CA GLU A 284 -4.54 -29.45 21.78
C GLU A 284 -4.19 -29.69 20.31
N PHE A 285 -4.72 -28.90 19.38
CA PHE A 285 -4.26 -28.93 17.99
C PHE A 285 -2.75 -28.69 17.90
N ALA A 286 -2.24 -27.67 18.59
CA ALA A 286 -0.80 -27.40 18.65
C ALA A 286 0.02 -28.51 19.33
N ALA A 287 -0.60 -29.31 20.22
CA ALA A 287 0.03 -30.49 20.82
C ALA A 287 0.17 -31.67 19.85
N GLN A 288 -0.75 -31.80 18.90
CA GLN A 288 -0.76 -32.85 17.87
C GLN A 288 0.08 -32.52 16.63
N VAL A 289 0.42 -31.24 16.42
CA VAL A 289 1.30 -30.81 15.34
C VAL A 289 2.73 -31.33 15.59
N ASP A 290 3.39 -31.73 14.51
CA ASP A 290 4.79 -32.16 14.52
C ASP A 290 5.68 -31.11 15.23
N PRO A 291 6.46 -31.50 16.26
CA PRO A 291 7.37 -30.58 16.95
C PRO A 291 8.31 -29.80 16.03
N GLU A 292 8.70 -30.35 14.87
CA GLU A 292 9.53 -29.64 13.90
C GLU A 292 8.81 -28.43 13.27
N VAL A 293 7.49 -28.53 13.05
CA VAL A 293 6.67 -27.42 12.54
C VAL A 293 6.63 -26.30 13.58
N LEU A 294 6.38 -26.65 14.85
CA LEU A 294 6.39 -25.68 15.95
C LEU A 294 7.77 -25.00 16.06
N ALA A 295 8.86 -25.77 15.98
CA ALA A 295 10.23 -25.26 16.05
C ALA A 295 10.57 -24.30 14.90
N ALA A 296 9.99 -24.53 13.71
CA ALA A 296 10.19 -23.71 12.52
C ALA A 296 9.37 -22.41 12.50
N LEU A 297 8.34 -22.27 13.36
CA LEU A 297 7.53 -21.07 13.42
C LEU A 297 8.36 -19.83 13.76
N PRO A 298 7.95 -18.63 13.28
CA PRO A 298 8.51 -17.37 13.76
C PRO A 298 8.45 -17.30 15.29
N LEU A 299 9.48 -16.73 15.92
CA LEU A 299 9.66 -16.71 17.38
C LEU A 299 8.38 -16.32 18.14
N HIS A 300 7.69 -15.27 17.67
CA HIS A 300 6.48 -14.74 18.31
C HIS A 300 5.28 -15.70 18.28
N HIS A 301 5.17 -16.58 17.29
CA HIS A 301 4.17 -17.66 17.27
C HIS A 301 4.65 -18.83 18.10
N ARG A 302 5.90 -19.25 17.91
CA ARG A 302 6.50 -20.43 18.55
C ARG A 302 6.39 -20.38 20.08
N VAL A 303 6.73 -19.25 20.69
CA VAL A 303 6.67 -19.07 22.15
C VAL A 303 5.23 -19.17 22.66
N LYS A 304 4.27 -18.53 21.99
CA LYS A 304 2.86 -18.52 22.41
C LYS A 304 2.20 -19.88 22.27
N TRP A 305 2.45 -20.57 21.16
CA TRP A 305 1.95 -21.93 20.95
C TRP A 305 2.59 -22.94 21.92
N GLN A 306 3.87 -22.76 22.28
CA GLN A 306 4.48 -23.56 23.34
C GLN A 306 3.77 -23.34 24.70
N LEU A 307 3.49 -22.09 25.07
CA LEU A 307 2.76 -21.79 26.31
C LEU A 307 1.34 -22.36 26.31
N ALA A 308 0.63 -22.26 25.17
CA ALA A 308 -0.69 -22.87 25.01
C ALA A 308 -0.64 -24.39 25.16
N ARG A 309 0.35 -25.05 24.54
CA ARG A 309 0.58 -26.50 24.65
C ARG A 309 0.89 -26.95 26.07
N GLU A 310 1.67 -26.18 26.82
CA GLU A 310 1.97 -26.42 28.24
C GLU A 310 0.83 -25.95 29.18
N ARG A 311 -0.28 -25.41 28.63
CA ARG A 311 -1.42 -24.82 29.36
C ARG A 311 -1.00 -23.72 30.36
N ARG A 312 0.06 -22.97 30.06
CA ARG A 312 0.59 -21.86 30.88
C ARG A 312 -0.16 -20.54 30.59
N LEU A 313 -1.46 -20.53 30.90
CA LEU A 313 -2.38 -19.45 30.51
C LEU A 313 -1.98 -18.07 31.04
N ASP A 314 -1.58 -17.98 32.31
CA ASP A 314 -1.23 -16.68 32.93
C ASP A 314 -0.02 -16.03 32.24
N GLU A 315 1.00 -16.82 31.92
CA GLU A 315 2.18 -16.35 31.19
C GLU A 315 1.87 -16.03 29.72
N LEU A 316 0.95 -16.80 29.10
CA LEU A 316 0.47 -16.51 27.74
C LEU A 316 -0.29 -15.19 27.68
N LEU A 317 -1.23 -14.96 28.60
CA LEU A 317 -1.98 -13.71 28.72
C LEU A 317 -1.04 -12.54 29.05
N GLY A 318 -0.10 -12.73 29.97
CA GLY A 318 0.91 -11.74 30.31
C GLY A 318 1.81 -11.38 29.12
N LEU A 319 2.19 -12.38 28.30
CA LEU A 319 2.95 -12.16 27.08
C LEU A 319 2.15 -11.42 26.00
N LEU A 320 0.88 -11.77 25.79
CA LEU A 320 -0.01 -11.08 24.86
C LEU A 320 -0.21 -9.61 25.25
N GLU A 321 -0.43 -9.34 26.54
CA GLU A 321 -0.58 -7.98 27.05
C GLU A 321 0.74 -7.19 26.96
N PHE A 322 1.87 -7.82 27.25
CA PHE A 322 3.19 -7.21 27.05
C PHE A 322 3.44 -6.85 25.59
N GLU A 323 3.13 -7.75 24.65
CA GLU A 323 3.29 -7.47 23.22
C GLU A 323 2.30 -6.44 22.69
N ARG A 324 1.12 -6.30 23.28
CA ARG A 324 0.17 -5.23 22.96
C ARG A 324 0.78 -3.85 23.25
N ARG A 325 1.50 -3.72 24.38
CA ARG A 325 2.22 -2.48 24.76
C ARG A 325 3.58 -2.34 24.07
N SER A 326 4.24 -3.45 23.77
CA SER A 326 5.60 -3.53 23.23
C SER A 326 5.71 -4.60 22.13
N PRO A 327 5.22 -4.36 20.91
CA PRO A 327 5.15 -5.37 19.85
C PRO A 327 6.52 -5.92 19.45
N ARG A 328 6.65 -7.24 19.26
CA ARG A 328 7.90 -7.91 18.82
C ARG A 328 9.13 -7.62 19.70
N THR A 329 8.91 -7.28 20.97
CA THR A 329 9.97 -6.88 21.89
C THR A 329 10.42 -8.05 22.75
N HIS A 330 11.73 -8.20 22.97
CA HIS A 330 12.30 -9.19 23.89
C HIS A 330 13.72 -8.79 24.29
N ARG A 331 14.25 -9.38 25.35
CA ARG A 331 15.68 -9.32 25.70
C ARG A 331 16.44 -10.41 24.96
N VAL A 332 17.72 -10.16 24.69
CA VAL A 332 18.61 -11.11 23.99
C VAL A 332 19.64 -11.63 24.99
N ARG A 333 19.75 -12.96 25.12
CA ARG A 333 20.77 -13.64 25.93
C ARG A 333 21.68 -14.54 25.08
N GLY A 334 22.93 -14.71 25.52
CA GLY A 334 23.91 -15.67 24.94
C GLY A 334 24.76 -15.13 23.77
N LEU A 335 25.93 -15.75 23.55
CA LEU A 335 26.93 -15.32 22.55
C LEU A 335 26.74 -15.96 21.16
N ARG A 336 26.72 -17.30 21.08
CA ARG A 336 26.65 -18.08 19.82
C ARG A 336 25.27 -18.71 19.56
N ARG A 337 24.55 -19.10 20.60
CA ARG A 337 23.19 -19.68 20.54
C ARG A 337 22.25 -18.74 21.29
N ARG A 338 21.83 -17.69 20.59
CA ARG A 338 21.11 -16.59 21.20
C ARG A 338 19.66 -16.98 21.47
N THR A 339 19.13 -16.55 22.60
CA THR A 339 17.74 -16.82 22.98
C THR A 339 17.01 -15.54 23.34
N ALA A 340 15.71 -15.52 23.07
CA ALA A 340 14.79 -14.52 23.57
C ALA A 340 14.56 -14.72 25.08
N GLU A 341 14.30 -13.62 25.77
CA GLU A 341 13.78 -13.59 27.13
C GLU A 341 12.66 -12.56 27.19
N TYR A 342 11.53 -12.98 27.77
CA TYR A 342 10.32 -12.16 27.89
C TYR A 342 10.05 -11.90 29.37
N PRO A 343 9.82 -10.63 29.77
CA PRO A 343 9.55 -10.29 31.17
C PRO A 343 8.38 -11.04 31.83
N PRO A 344 7.26 -11.33 31.13
CA PRO A 344 6.14 -12.06 31.73
C PRO A 344 6.41 -13.54 32.04
N LEU A 345 7.50 -14.13 31.55
CA LEU A 345 7.80 -15.55 31.77
C LEU A 345 8.44 -15.75 33.15
N THR A 346 7.83 -16.60 33.97
CA THR A 346 8.28 -16.94 35.32
C THR A 346 9.03 -18.27 35.36
N ALA A 347 8.69 -19.20 34.47
CA ALA A 347 9.37 -20.49 34.32
C ALA A 347 10.13 -20.59 32.98
N PRO A 348 11.27 -21.31 32.94
CA PRO A 348 12.04 -21.43 31.71
C PRO A 348 11.27 -22.20 30.63
N LEU A 349 11.46 -21.80 29.37
CA LEU A 349 11.04 -22.57 28.20
C LEU A 349 12.24 -23.28 27.58
N PRO A 350 12.02 -24.34 26.77
CA PRO A 350 13.07 -24.99 26.00
C PRO A 350 13.90 -23.99 25.16
N ARG A 351 15.21 -24.23 25.07
CA ARG A 351 16.14 -23.28 24.42
C ARG A 351 15.89 -23.13 22.92
N ASP A 352 15.44 -24.18 22.26
CA ASP A 352 15.03 -24.21 20.86
C ASP A 352 13.78 -23.36 20.60
N VAL A 353 12.79 -23.39 21.50
CA VAL A 353 11.61 -22.51 21.46
C VAL A 353 12.01 -21.03 21.56
N LEU A 354 13.02 -20.73 22.37
CA LEU A 354 13.52 -19.36 22.55
C LEU A 354 14.62 -18.97 21.55
N ALA A 355 15.09 -19.87 20.68
CA ALA A 355 16.25 -19.63 19.83
C ALA A 355 16.01 -18.51 18.80
N LEU A 356 16.88 -17.52 18.75
CA LEU A 356 16.75 -16.40 17.81
C LEU A 356 17.27 -16.77 16.42
N ALA A 357 16.41 -16.63 15.42
CA ALA A 357 16.77 -16.61 14.01
C ALA A 357 17.27 -15.21 13.60
N PRO A 358 17.94 -15.07 12.44
CA PRO A 358 18.38 -13.76 11.98
C PRO A 358 17.27 -12.72 11.83
N GLY A 359 16.06 -13.15 11.49
CA GLY A 359 14.86 -12.33 11.31
C GLY A 359 14.26 -11.76 12.61
N ASP A 360 14.60 -12.34 13.77
CA ASP A 360 14.09 -11.88 15.08
C ASP A 360 14.82 -10.63 15.60
N LEU A 361 15.94 -10.30 14.97
CA LEU A 361 16.75 -9.10 15.21
C LEU A 361 16.82 -8.28 13.92
N PRO A 362 15.69 -7.71 13.44
CA PRO A 362 15.66 -6.92 12.22
C PRO A 362 16.39 -5.59 12.42
N LEU A 363 17.00 -5.10 11.34
CA LEU A 363 17.52 -3.74 11.29
C LEU A 363 16.37 -2.80 10.90
N GLU A 364 15.99 -1.93 11.83
CA GLU A 364 15.10 -0.80 11.59
C GLU A 364 15.96 0.39 11.19
N ALA A 365 15.87 0.80 9.92
CA ALA A 365 16.58 1.97 9.42
C ALA A 365 15.64 2.84 8.60
N ARG A 366 15.53 4.12 8.96
CA ARG A 366 14.68 5.10 8.26
C ARG A 366 15.39 6.41 8.03
N LEU A 367 15.07 7.08 6.93
CA LEU A 367 15.39 8.48 6.73
C LEU A 367 14.29 9.32 7.39
N THR A 368 14.69 10.36 8.10
CA THR A 368 13.79 11.35 8.69
C THR A 368 13.92 12.70 8.01
N GLY A 369 14.98 12.89 7.23
CA GLY A 369 15.19 14.10 6.45
C GLY A 369 16.15 13.86 5.30
N ALA A 370 15.90 14.59 4.23
CA ALA A 370 16.80 14.66 3.11
C ALA A 370 16.70 16.06 2.51
N GLU A 371 17.83 16.73 2.30
CA GLU A 371 17.86 18.10 1.79
C GLU A 371 19.13 18.38 1.00
N TRP A 372 19.03 19.23 -0.03
CA TRP A 372 20.19 19.80 -0.68
C TRP A 372 20.67 21.00 0.13
N ARG A 373 21.94 20.98 0.55
CA ARG A 373 22.57 22.06 1.29
C ARG A 373 24.03 22.19 0.88
N ASP A 374 24.43 23.40 0.49
CA ASP A 374 25.79 23.71 0.03
C ASP A 374 26.24 22.79 -1.13
N GLY A 375 25.34 22.50 -2.08
CA GLY A 375 25.61 21.61 -3.23
C GLY A 375 25.77 20.13 -2.88
N ARG A 376 25.50 19.72 -1.63
CA ARG A 376 25.55 18.33 -1.18
C ARG A 376 24.19 17.86 -0.72
N LEU A 377 23.92 16.58 -0.93
CA LEU A 377 22.71 15.94 -0.41
C LEU A 377 22.96 15.48 1.02
N ARG A 378 22.38 16.19 1.99
CA ARG A 378 22.40 15.80 3.40
C ARG A 378 21.23 14.87 3.68
N LEU A 379 21.53 13.73 4.27
CA LEU A 379 20.54 12.73 4.67
C LEU A 379 20.64 12.53 6.18
N THR A 380 19.51 12.69 6.86
CA THR A 380 19.36 12.44 8.29
C THR A 380 18.38 11.29 8.50
N GLY A 381 18.63 10.50 9.54
CA GLY A 381 17.80 9.34 9.82
C GLY A 381 18.27 8.62 11.07
N TYR A 382 17.75 7.42 11.25
CA TYR A 382 18.18 6.54 12.33
C TYR A 382 18.30 5.10 11.85
N GLY A 383 19.10 4.31 12.56
CA GLY A 383 19.25 2.89 12.32
C GLY A 383 19.63 2.12 13.58
N TYR A 384 18.84 1.12 13.93
CA TYR A 384 19.10 0.25 15.07
C TYR A 384 18.67 -1.18 14.79
N ILE A 385 19.25 -2.14 15.51
CA ILE A 385 18.78 -3.52 15.47
C ILE A 385 17.73 -3.66 16.57
N ARG A 386 16.49 -4.00 16.21
CA ARG A 386 15.42 -4.18 17.19
C ARG A 386 15.85 -5.23 18.22
N ASN A 387 15.48 -4.99 19.49
CA ASN A 387 15.86 -5.82 20.64
C ASN A 387 17.35 -5.77 21.05
N LEU A 388 18.18 -4.93 20.42
CA LEU A 388 19.54 -4.63 20.87
C LEU A 388 19.67 -3.13 21.21
N PRO A 389 19.98 -2.76 22.47
CA PRO A 389 19.94 -1.37 22.89
C PRO A 389 20.96 -0.50 22.16
N ALA A 390 20.59 0.75 21.90
CA ALA A 390 21.46 1.80 21.38
C ALA A 390 21.39 3.08 22.24
N GLN A 391 21.24 2.92 23.56
CA GLN A 391 21.11 4.04 24.52
C GLN A 391 22.39 4.87 24.70
N ALA A 392 23.56 4.35 24.34
CA ALA A 392 24.83 5.04 24.44
C ALA A 392 25.63 4.86 23.15
N ARG A 393 26.49 5.84 22.83
CA ARG A 393 27.33 5.84 21.60
C ARG A 393 28.13 4.54 21.39
N ARG A 394 28.60 3.91 22.47
CA ARG A 394 29.38 2.67 22.43
C ARG A 394 28.56 1.41 22.13
N HIS A 395 27.23 1.46 22.29
CA HIS A 395 26.37 0.28 22.12
C HIS A 395 26.20 -0.12 20.66
N ALA A 396 26.39 0.81 19.71
CA ALA A 396 26.24 0.52 18.30
C ALA A 396 27.29 1.24 17.44
N LEU A 397 27.93 0.50 16.54
CA LEU A 397 28.71 1.08 15.45
C LEU A 397 27.86 1.14 14.19
N LYS A 398 28.01 2.21 13.41
CA LYS A 398 27.25 2.44 12.17
C LYS A 398 28.20 2.80 11.05
N ALA A 399 27.96 2.23 9.88
CA ALA A 399 28.64 2.59 8.64
C ALA A 399 27.60 2.74 7.52
N ALA A 400 27.81 3.69 6.62
CA ALA A 400 26.93 3.92 5.48
C ALA A 400 27.74 3.94 4.19
N TRP A 401 27.14 3.44 3.13
CA TRP A 401 27.70 3.48 1.78
C TRP A 401 26.58 3.53 0.74
N LEU A 402 26.91 4.05 -0.43
CA LEU A 402 26.06 3.92 -1.61
C LEU A 402 26.50 2.72 -2.41
N ARG A 403 25.54 2.01 -3.01
CA ARG A 403 25.84 0.83 -3.82
C ARG A 403 25.05 0.79 -5.10
N THR A 404 25.72 0.42 -6.18
CA THR A 404 25.11 0.16 -7.49
C THR A 404 24.69 -1.31 -7.65
N PRO A 405 23.84 -1.65 -8.64
CA PRO A 405 23.49 -3.04 -8.94
C PRO A 405 24.69 -3.94 -9.26
N ASP A 406 25.69 -3.41 -9.98
CA ASP A 406 26.97 -4.07 -10.30
C ASP A 406 27.96 -4.08 -9.12
N ARG A 407 27.47 -3.80 -7.90
CA ARG A 407 28.19 -3.93 -6.61
C ARG A 407 29.31 -2.92 -6.36
N ARG A 408 29.47 -1.86 -7.16
CA ARG A 408 30.33 -0.73 -6.80
C ARG A 408 29.84 -0.13 -5.49
N ALA A 409 30.76 0.23 -4.60
CA ALA A 409 30.44 0.76 -3.29
C ALA A 409 31.16 2.09 -3.06
N LEU A 410 30.42 3.11 -2.64
CA LEU A 410 30.95 4.41 -2.28
C LEU A 410 30.77 4.62 -0.77
N PRO A 411 31.84 4.51 0.05
CA PRO A 411 31.72 4.75 1.48
C PRO A 411 31.38 6.20 1.78
N LEU A 412 30.48 6.40 2.74
CA LEU A 412 30.04 7.71 3.21
C LEU A 412 30.59 7.99 4.61
N ARG A 413 30.94 9.26 4.86
CA ARG A 413 31.27 9.72 6.20
C ARG A 413 29.98 9.89 6.99
N LEU A 414 29.77 9.02 7.98
CA LEU A 414 28.60 9.03 8.85
C LEU A 414 28.93 9.70 10.18
N LYS A 415 28.08 10.65 10.58
CA LYS A 415 28.08 11.26 11.91
C LYS A 415 26.94 10.63 12.71
N MET A 416 27.23 10.05 13.88
CA MET A 416 26.20 9.57 14.80
C MET A 416 25.58 10.74 15.56
N ILE A 417 24.25 10.71 15.69
CA ILE A 417 23.45 11.73 16.36
C ILE A 417 22.76 11.11 17.57
N ASN A 418 22.72 11.85 18.69
CA ASN A 418 21.84 11.55 19.80
C ASN A 418 20.46 12.13 19.48
N ASP A 419 19.48 11.26 19.27
CA ASP A 419 18.09 11.58 18.99
C ASP A 419 17.18 10.70 19.87
N PRO A 420 16.80 11.18 21.07
CA PRO A 420 15.90 10.47 21.98
C PRO A 420 14.52 10.18 21.39
N SER A 421 14.10 10.93 20.37
CA SER A 421 12.81 10.70 19.72
C SER A 421 12.77 9.35 18.97
N VAL A 422 13.92 8.75 18.64
CA VAL A 422 13.98 7.38 18.07
C VAL A 422 13.48 6.34 19.07
N THR A 423 13.78 6.50 20.36
CA THR A 423 13.28 5.60 21.42
C THR A 423 11.77 5.69 21.50
N SER A 424 11.23 6.90 21.55
CA SER A 424 9.78 7.12 21.54
C SER A 424 9.11 6.51 20.30
N ARG A 425 9.69 6.71 19.10
CA ARG A 425 9.19 6.13 17.84
C ARG A 425 9.30 4.60 17.74
N SER A 426 10.09 3.95 18.59
CA SER A 426 10.30 2.49 18.53
C SER A 426 9.10 1.67 19.00
N GLY A 427 8.18 2.31 19.74
CA GLY A 427 6.93 1.74 20.22
C GLY A 427 7.13 0.58 21.19
N GLN A 428 8.17 0.62 22.03
CA GLN A 428 8.47 -0.44 22.99
C GLN A 428 9.16 0.09 24.25
N GLU A 429 9.04 -0.67 25.33
CA GLU A 429 9.43 -0.24 26.68
C GLU A 429 10.76 -0.81 27.19
N LEU A 430 11.38 -1.78 26.51
CA LEU A 430 12.55 -2.50 27.05
C LEU A 430 13.90 -1.90 26.68
N HIS A 431 14.03 -1.34 25.47
CA HIS A 431 15.33 -0.87 24.97
C HIS A 431 15.26 0.57 24.49
N GLY A 432 16.26 1.35 24.88
CA GLY A 432 16.45 2.70 24.37
C GLY A 432 17.39 2.75 23.16
N TYR A 433 17.09 3.66 22.24
CA TYR A 433 17.71 3.84 20.94
C TYR A 433 18.22 5.28 20.72
N ASP A 434 18.48 6.03 21.78
CA ASP A 434 18.82 7.46 21.68
C ASP A 434 20.04 7.74 20.78
N TRP A 435 21.02 6.82 20.71
CA TRP A 435 22.17 6.96 19.80
C TRP A 435 22.00 6.25 18.46
N ALA A 436 20.77 5.95 18.04
CA ALA A 436 20.47 5.36 16.75
C ALA A 436 20.50 6.37 15.57
N GLY A 437 20.46 7.68 15.86
CA GLY A 437 20.49 8.73 14.86
C GLY A 437 21.78 8.78 14.03
N PHE A 438 21.67 9.22 12.78
CA PHE A 438 22.81 9.49 11.90
C PHE A 438 22.56 10.66 10.95
N GLU A 439 23.66 11.26 10.50
CA GLU A 439 23.71 12.19 9.37
C GLU A 439 24.83 11.75 8.42
N VAL A 440 24.55 11.80 7.12
CA VAL A 440 25.54 11.62 6.05
C VAL A 440 25.38 12.75 5.02
N ALA A 441 26.50 13.20 4.46
CA ALA A 441 26.51 14.13 3.33
C ALA A 441 27.04 13.40 2.09
N VAL A 442 26.28 13.47 1.00
CA VAL A 442 26.63 12.87 -0.29
C VAL A 442 27.04 14.00 -1.23
N ASP A 443 28.25 13.85 -1.77
CA ASP A 443 28.73 14.71 -2.85
C ASP A 443 28.19 14.17 -4.19
N PRO A 444 27.33 14.91 -4.90
CA PRO A 444 26.71 14.42 -6.13
C PRO A 444 27.71 14.13 -7.25
N ALA A 445 28.85 14.82 -7.29
CA ALA A 445 29.89 14.58 -8.31
C ALA A 445 30.50 13.18 -8.18
N ARG A 446 30.54 12.60 -6.96
CA ARG A 446 31.05 11.24 -6.71
C ARG A 446 30.10 10.13 -7.19
N LEU A 447 28.88 10.46 -7.60
CA LEU A 447 27.90 9.51 -8.13
C LEU A 447 28.03 9.28 -9.63
N LEU A 448 28.76 10.16 -10.32
CA LEU A 448 28.94 10.09 -11.75
C LEU A 448 29.83 8.90 -12.14
N THR A 449 29.45 8.24 -13.23
CA THR A 449 30.25 7.19 -13.85
C THR A 449 30.35 7.45 -15.36
N GLU A 450 31.05 6.56 -16.07
CA GLU A 450 31.09 6.55 -17.54
C GLU A 450 29.72 6.20 -18.15
N SER A 451 28.86 5.51 -17.41
CA SER A 451 27.52 5.14 -17.89
C SER A 451 26.60 6.36 -17.96
N ALA A 452 25.73 6.39 -18.97
CA ALA A 452 24.73 7.45 -19.14
C ALA A 452 23.74 7.53 -17.97
N THR A 453 23.49 6.41 -17.29
CA THR A 453 22.68 6.36 -16.06
C THR A 453 23.31 5.41 -15.07
N THR A 454 23.35 5.79 -13.79
CA THR A 454 23.78 4.92 -12.69
C THR A 454 22.87 5.11 -11.49
N THR A 455 22.25 4.02 -11.02
CA THR A 455 21.40 4.05 -9.81
C THR A 455 22.20 3.64 -8.58
N TRP A 456 22.20 4.51 -7.58
CA TRP A 456 22.82 4.29 -6.28
C TRP A 456 21.75 4.06 -5.21
N LYS A 457 21.97 3.07 -4.35
CA LYS A 457 21.11 2.78 -3.19
C LYS A 457 21.86 3.05 -1.90
N LEU A 458 21.25 3.78 -0.97
CA LEU A 458 21.80 3.95 0.38
C LEU A 458 21.66 2.65 1.17
N VAL A 459 22.75 2.23 1.78
CA VAL A 459 22.81 1.06 2.63
C VAL A 459 23.42 1.46 3.97
N LEU A 460 22.77 1.04 5.04
CA LEU A 460 23.28 1.18 6.39
C LEU A 460 23.70 -0.19 6.93
N GLY A 461 24.90 -0.24 7.50
CA GLY A 461 25.38 -1.34 8.34
C GLY A 461 25.36 -0.92 9.81
N VAL A 462 24.75 -1.73 10.66
CA VAL A 462 24.70 -1.52 12.11
C VAL A 462 25.29 -2.74 12.80
N LEU A 463 26.24 -2.52 13.70
CA LEU A 463 26.75 -3.51 14.64
C LEU A 463 26.28 -3.13 16.04
N GLY A 464 25.26 -3.80 16.55
CA GLY A 464 24.67 -3.55 17.88
C GLY A 464 25.21 -4.49 18.95
N HIS A 465 25.27 -4.04 20.20
CA HIS A 465 25.75 -4.81 21.35
C HIS A 465 24.68 -5.00 22.43
N SER A 466 24.49 -6.22 22.93
CA SER A 466 23.70 -6.49 24.15
C SER A 466 24.60 -6.93 25.29
N GLY A 467 25.08 -5.99 26.10
CA GLY A 467 25.91 -6.22 27.30
C GLY A 467 27.33 -6.74 27.02
N VAL A 468 27.49 -7.76 26.17
CA VAL A 468 28.77 -8.44 25.87
C VAL A 468 28.84 -9.03 24.45
N VAL A 469 27.83 -8.84 23.59
CA VAL A 469 27.67 -9.59 22.31
C VAL A 469 27.39 -8.67 21.13
N GLY A 470 28.15 -8.78 20.04
CA GLY A 470 27.95 -8.00 18.80
C GLY A 470 27.07 -8.69 17.73
N VAL A 471 26.19 -7.94 17.08
CA VAL A 471 25.33 -8.39 15.96
C VAL A 471 25.41 -7.40 14.81
N ALA A 472 25.85 -7.85 13.62
CA ALA A 472 25.87 -7.03 12.43
C ALA A 472 24.62 -7.27 11.56
N ARG A 473 24.00 -6.17 11.12
CA ARG A 473 22.90 -6.18 10.15
C ARG A 473 23.13 -5.11 9.10
N ARG A 474 22.59 -5.36 7.91
CA ARG A 474 22.69 -4.48 6.75
C ARG A 474 21.32 -4.41 6.08
N GLY A 475 20.88 -3.21 5.75
CA GLY A 475 19.55 -2.98 5.18
C GLY A 475 19.50 -1.71 4.34
N GLY A 476 18.50 -1.64 3.46
CA GLY A 476 18.14 -0.38 2.83
C GLY A 476 17.48 0.52 3.88
N VAL A 477 17.66 1.83 3.73
CA VAL A 477 17.02 2.81 4.62
C VAL A 477 15.63 3.10 4.08
N ALA A 478 14.61 2.85 4.90
CA ALA A 478 13.22 3.06 4.54
C ALA A 478 12.87 4.55 4.50
N ASP A 479 11.86 4.90 3.70
CA ASP A 479 11.38 6.27 3.58
C ASP A 479 10.64 6.74 4.84
N GLY A 480 10.79 8.03 5.12
CA GLY A 480 10.06 8.78 6.14
C GLY A 480 10.01 10.28 5.82
N GLY A 481 10.29 10.69 4.57
CA GLY A 481 10.40 12.09 4.17
C GLY A 481 9.80 12.40 2.80
N ALA A 482 9.68 13.68 2.49
CA ALA A 482 9.14 14.18 1.22
C ALA A 482 10.06 13.84 0.03
N GLN A 483 9.47 13.77 -1.17
CA GLN A 483 10.25 13.56 -2.39
C GLN A 483 11.21 14.72 -2.66
N LEU A 484 12.48 14.41 -2.85
CA LEU A 484 13.54 15.39 -3.07
C LEU A 484 13.50 16.00 -4.47
N ALA A 485 14.04 17.22 -4.59
CA ALA A 485 14.18 17.89 -5.86
C ALA A 485 15.32 17.26 -6.66
N VAL A 486 15.14 17.23 -7.97
CA VAL A 486 16.20 16.87 -8.91
C VAL A 486 17.27 17.94 -8.88
N HIS A 487 18.53 17.53 -8.79
CA HIS A 487 19.66 18.45 -8.71
C HIS A 487 20.52 18.33 -9.96
N TYR A 488 20.66 19.43 -10.69
CA TYR A 488 21.52 19.51 -11.87
C TYR A 488 22.93 19.90 -11.44
N LEU A 489 23.92 19.11 -11.84
CA LEU A 489 25.35 19.39 -11.67
C LEU A 489 25.88 20.32 -12.75
N ASP A 490 25.30 20.21 -13.93
CA ASP A 490 25.50 21.05 -15.11
C ASP A 490 24.21 21.03 -15.95
N GLU A 491 24.20 21.64 -17.13
CA GLU A 491 23.01 21.74 -18.02
C GLU A 491 22.40 20.38 -18.40
N HIS A 492 23.20 19.31 -18.39
CA HIS A 492 22.81 18.00 -18.91
C HIS A 492 23.15 16.83 -17.99
N THR A 493 23.64 17.07 -16.80
CA THR A 493 23.95 16.05 -15.81
C THR A 493 23.15 16.32 -14.55
N ARG A 494 22.38 15.33 -14.10
CA ARG A 494 21.50 15.47 -12.94
C ARG A 494 21.58 14.28 -11.99
N ILE A 495 21.32 14.55 -10.72
CA ILE A 495 21.02 13.55 -9.69
C ILE A 495 19.51 13.59 -9.44
N VAL A 496 18.87 12.45 -9.66
CA VAL A 496 17.44 12.25 -9.44
C VAL A 496 17.25 11.38 -8.19
N PRO A 497 17.02 12.01 -7.02
CA PRO A 497 16.67 11.29 -5.80
C PRO A 497 15.19 10.90 -5.83
N VAL A 498 14.91 9.60 -5.80
CA VAL A 498 13.55 9.05 -5.83
C VAL A 498 13.39 7.97 -4.77
N PHE A 499 12.24 7.97 -4.10
CA PHE A 499 11.83 6.87 -3.24
C PHE A 499 11.08 5.84 -4.08
N ALA A 500 11.65 4.64 -4.18
CA ALA A 500 11.05 3.55 -4.95
C ALA A 500 11.19 2.23 -4.19
N ASP A 501 10.07 1.53 -4.01
CA ASP A 501 9.91 0.36 -3.14
C ASP A 501 10.29 0.69 -1.68
N GLY A 502 9.86 1.87 -1.20
CA GLY A 502 10.11 2.34 0.15
C GLY A 502 11.57 2.63 0.47
N ARG A 503 12.45 2.83 -0.53
CA ARG A 503 13.89 3.11 -0.35
C ARG A 503 14.36 4.26 -1.22
N LEU A 504 15.25 5.10 -0.68
CA LEU A 504 15.91 6.15 -1.46
C LEU A 504 16.86 5.56 -2.51
N ARG A 505 16.62 5.94 -3.77
CA ARG A 505 17.50 5.73 -4.91
C ARG A 505 17.98 7.08 -5.40
N MET A 506 19.24 7.16 -5.80
CA MET A 506 19.80 8.34 -6.46
C MET A 506 20.27 7.92 -7.84
N ASN A 507 19.59 8.40 -8.88
CA ASN A 507 20.03 8.16 -10.24
C ASN A 507 20.93 9.31 -10.68
N ALA A 508 22.18 9.00 -10.96
CA ALA A 508 23.06 9.89 -11.70
C ALA A 508 22.78 9.70 -13.19
N GLU A 509 22.31 10.74 -13.87
CA GLU A 509 21.83 10.69 -15.25
C GLU A 509 22.51 11.77 -16.10
N ARG A 510 23.02 11.37 -17.27
CA ARG A 510 23.36 12.27 -18.37
C ARG A 510 22.16 12.38 -19.30
N VAL A 511 21.48 13.51 -19.23
CA VAL A 511 20.28 13.84 -19.99
C VAL A 511 20.55 13.73 -21.49
N GLN A 512 19.69 12.97 -22.16
CA GLN A 512 19.78 12.70 -23.61
C GLN A 512 18.81 13.58 -24.42
N THR A 513 17.75 14.05 -23.78
CA THR A 513 16.62 14.78 -24.37
C THR A 513 16.09 15.77 -23.34
N TRP A 514 15.92 17.03 -23.71
CA TRP A 514 15.47 18.08 -22.80
C TRP A 514 14.63 19.14 -23.55
N LEU A 515 13.74 19.82 -22.84
CA LEU A 515 13.07 21.02 -23.35
C LEU A 515 13.93 22.26 -23.11
N THR A 516 13.84 23.21 -24.03
CA THR A 516 14.41 24.55 -23.91
C THR A 516 13.34 25.63 -23.84
N GLY A 517 12.15 25.35 -24.38
CA GLY A 517 11.04 26.30 -24.35
C GLY A 517 9.77 25.72 -24.93
N HIS A 518 8.69 26.44 -24.73
CA HIS A 518 7.39 26.12 -25.26
C HIS A 518 6.59 27.40 -25.46
N ASP A 519 5.74 27.41 -26.48
CA ASP A 519 4.89 28.55 -26.80
C ASP A 519 3.58 28.04 -27.43
N SER A 520 2.52 28.82 -27.36
CA SER A 520 1.25 28.50 -28.04
C SER A 520 0.71 29.68 -28.79
N HIS A 521 0.39 29.47 -30.07
CA HIS A 521 -0.25 30.45 -30.92
C HIS A 521 -1.25 29.76 -31.85
N ASP A 522 -2.38 30.40 -32.14
CA ASP A 522 -3.38 29.93 -33.10
C ASP A 522 -3.80 28.45 -32.95
N GLY A 523 -3.95 27.98 -31.71
CA GLY A 523 -4.38 26.60 -31.44
C GLY A 523 -3.29 25.54 -31.59
N VAL A 524 -2.03 25.93 -31.80
CA VAL A 524 -0.87 25.03 -31.88
C VAL A 524 0.07 25.29 -30.71
N LEU A 525 0.49 24.22 -30.04
CA LEU A 525 1.54 24.23 -29.02
C LEU A 525 2.87 23.82 -29.64
N THR A 526 3.82 24.75 -29.67
CA THR A 526 5.17 24.53 -30.18
C THR A 526 6.12 24.19 -29.04
N LEU A 527 6.74 23.02 -29.09
CA LEU A 527 7.76 22.59 -28.14
C LEU A 527 9.14 22.64 -28.80
N THR A 528 10.09 23.28 -28.11
CA THR A 528 11.49 23.34 -28.53
C THR A 528 12.38 22.67 -27.50
N GLY A 529 13.44 22.02 -27.97
CA GLY A 529 14.37 21.35 -27.08
C GLY A 529 15.64 20.87 -27.75
N GLY A 530 16.41 20.10 -26.99
CA GLY A 530 17.63 19.47 -27.46
C GLY A 530 17.60 17.95 -27.32
N THR A 531 18.33 17.26 -28.20
CA THR A 531 18.49 15.81 -28.18
C THR A 531 19.87 15.38 -28.71
N ARG A 532 20.54 14.50 -27.97
CA ARG A 532 21.80 13.85 -28.34
C ARG A 532 21.62 12.52 -29.06
N THR A 533 20.37 12.14 -29.32
CA THR A 533 20.03 10.86 -29.93
C THR A 533 19.12 11.06 -31.14
N ARG A 534 19.06 10.07 -32.01
CA ARG A 534 18.18 10.13 -33.17
C ARG A 534 16.73 9.88 -32.71
N ALA A 535 15.90 10.90 -32.84
CA ALA A 535 14.45 10.83 -32.67
C ALA A 535 13.75 11.29 -33.95
N THR A 536 12.53 10.79 -34.16
CA THR A 536 11.72 11.00 -35.37
C THR A 536 10.37 11.66 -35.09
N ALA A 537 9.88 11.56 -33.86
CA ALA A 537 8.60 12.13 -33.45
C ALA A 537 8.62 12.54 -31.97
N LEU A 538 7.76 13.48 -31.62
CA LEU A 538 7.36 13.78 -30.25
C LEU A 538 6.06 13.01 -29.97
N ARG A 539 5.96 12.39 -28.79
CA ARG A 539 4.76 11.70 -28.31
C ARG A 539 4.32 12.28 -26.97
N LEU A 540 3.04 12.63 -26.87
CA LEU A 540 2.36 12.98 -25.63
C LEU A 540 1.40 11.85 -25.25
N GLY A 541 1.78 11.07 -24.23
CA GLY A 541 1.03 9.89 -23.79
C GLY A 541 0.16 10.17 -22.57
N HIS A 542 -1.14 9.93 -22.66
CA HIS A 542 -2.06 10.14 -21.55
C HIS A 542 -1.83 9.09 -20.46
N TRP A 543 -1.76 9.49 -19.19
CA TRP A 543 -1.39 8.56 -18.11
C TRP A 543 -2.47 7.54 -17.74
N HIS A 544 -3.74 7.91 -17.92
CA HIS A 544 -4.88 7.09 -17.48
C HIS A 544 -5.47 6.21 -18.59
N SER A 545 -4.87 6.21 -19.79
CA SER A 545 -5.31 5.41 -20.94
C SER A 545 -4.13 5.04 -21.82
N GLU A 546 -4.32 4.16 -22.79
CA GLU A 546 -3.29 3.91 -23.80
C GLU A 546 -3.23 4.99 -24.90
N ALA A 547 -4.16 5.94 -24.88
CA ALA A 547 -4.24 7.02 -25.86
C ALA A 547 -3.03 7.97 -25.80
N ALA A 548 -2.66 8.48 -26.97
CA ALA A 548 -1.57 9.43 -27.15
C ALA A 548 -1.73 10.19 -28.46
N ILE A 549 -1.11 11.36 -28.53
CA ILE A 549 -0.83 12.06 -29.78
C ILE A 549 0.65 11.94 -30.10
N GLN A 550 0.98 11.77 -31.38
CA GLN A 550 2.35 11.69 -31.86
C GLN A 550 2.49 12.59 -33.08
N VAL A 551 3.42 13.53 -33.02
CA VAL A 551 3.67 14.53 -34.08
C VAL A 551 5.09 14.41 -34.61
N PRO A 552 5.34 14.74 -35.90
CA PRO A 552 6.68 14.76 -36.47
C PRO A 552 7.62 15.68 -35.69
N LEU A 553 8.90 15.29 -35.65
CA LEU A 553 9.96 16.08 -35.02
C LEU A 553 10.82 16.74 -36.11
N VAL A 554 10.84 18.06 -36.17
CA VAL A 554 11.79 18.81 -37.01
C VAL A 554 13.10 18.97 -36.24
N ARG A 555 14.24 18.66 -36.86
CA ARG A 555 15.54 18.69 -36.20
C ARG A 555 16.56 19.50 -36.99
N ASP A 556 17.38 20.25 -36.25
CA ASP A 556 18.57 20.93 -36.75
C ASP A 556 19.74 20.68 -35.77
N GLY A 557 20.64 19.76 -36.16
CA GLY A 557 21.68 19.25 -35.28
C GLY A 557 21.13 18.60 -34.00
N GLU A 558 21.50 19.15 -32.84
CA GLU A 558 20.96 18.71 -31.54
C GLU A 558 19.62 19.37 -31.21
N ARG A 559 19.20 20.43 -31.90
CA ARG A 559 17.93 21.11 -31.61
C ARG A 559 16.75 20.38 -32.25
N PHE A 560 15.60 20.47 -31.61
CA PHE A 560 14.34 19.99 -32.15
C PHE A 560 13.22 21.00 -31.94
N THR A 561 12.24 20.92 -32.85
CA THR A 561 10.94 21.60 -32.75
C THR A 561 9.83 20.59 -33.07
N ALA A 562 8.74 20.65 -32.32
CA ALA A 562 7.54 19.86 -32.56
C ALA A 562 6.30 20.73 -32.37
N GLU A 563 5.37 20.64 -33.31
CA GLU A 563 4.11 21.37 -33.30
C GLU A 563 2.98 20.40 -32.94
N VAL A 564 2.22 20.73 -31.90
CA VAL A 564 1.16 19.89 -31.34
C VAL A 564 -0.18 20.62 -31.50
N PRO A 565 -1.11 20.13 -32.34
CA PRO A 565 -2.46 20.67 -32.41
C PRO A 565 -3.18 20.50 -31.06
N LEU A 566 -3.67 21.60 -30.49
CA LEU A 566 -4.28 21.59 -29.15
C LEU A 566 -5.62 20.86 -29.11
N ASP A 567 -6.41 20.97 -30.19
CA ASP A 567 -7.68 20.28 -30.35
C ASP A 567 -7.50 18.75 -30.38
N GLU A 568 -6.50 18.25 -31.11
CA GLU A 568 -6.16 16.83 -31.13
C GLU A 568 -5.69 16.34 -29.76
N LEU A 569 -4.83 17.12 -29.08
CA LEU A 569 -4.36 16.79 -27.74
C LEU A 569 -5.53 16.68 -26.74
N VAL A 570 -6.45 17.64 -26.76
CA VAL A 570 -7.65 17.62 -25.91
C VAL A 570 -8.55 16.44 -26.27
N ALA A 571 -8.66 16.07 -27.55
CA ALA A 571 -9.43 14.90 -27.97
C ALA A 571 -8.85 13.57 -27.45
N VAL A 572 -7.53 13.49 -27.15
CA VAL A 572 -6.91 12.31 -26.52
C VAL A 572 -7.54 12.00 -25.17
N ARG A 573 -7.92 13.03 -24.39
CA ARG A 573 -8.61 12.89 -23.10
C ARG A 573 -9.90 12.07 -23.20
N GLY A 574 -10.65 12.25 -24.30
CA GLY A 574 -11.92 11.57 -24.56
C GLY A 574 -11.77 10.12 -25.06
N ARG A 575 -10.55 9.65 -25.34
CA ARG A 575 -10.29 8.32 -25.92
C ARG A 575 -9.82 7.32 -24.84
N GLY A 576 -10.66 6.34 -24.51
CA GLY A 576 -10.29 5.17 -23.67
C GLY A 576 -11.26 4.89 -22.52
N PRO A 577 -11.22 3.67 -21.94
CA PRO A 577 -12.09 3.30 -20.81
C PRO A 577 -11.80 4.18 -19.58
N VAL A 578 -12.83 4.86 -19.09
CA VAL A 578 -12.78 5.79 -17.97
C VAL A 578 -12.57 5.02 -16.66
N ARG A 579 -11.39 5.17 -16.02
CA ARG A 579 -11.16 4.77 -14.61
C ARG A 579 -11.36 5.97 -13.67
N ALA A 580 -12.44 6.71 -13.83
CA ALA A 580 -12.84 7.70 -12.83
C ALA A 580 -13.94 7.09 -11.95
N PRO A 581 -13.85 7.17 -10.62
CA PRO A 581 -15.00 6.91 -9.78
C PRO A 581 -16.09 7.93 -10.14
N HIS A 582 -17.31 7.47 -10.41
CA HIS A 582 -18.54 8.27 -10.32
C HIS A 582 -18.76 9.46 -11.28
N GLY A 583 -18.21 9.47 -12.50
CA GLY A 583 -18.70 10.39 -13.54
C GLY A 583 -18.45 11.88 -13.29
N GLU A 584 -17.60 12.25 -12.33
CA GLU A 584 -17.16 13.62 -12.12
C GLU A 584 -16.16 14.09 -13.19
N SER A 585 -16.16 15.39 -13.50
CA SER A 585 -15.14 16.02 -14.35
C SER A 585 -13.77 15.89 -13.70
N ARG A 586 -12.79 15.31 -14.42
CA ARG A 586 -11.42 15.19 -13.91
C ARG A 586 -10.80 16.58 -13.72
N PRO A 587 -10.33 16.94 -12.51
CA PRO A 587 -9.74 18.25 -12.24
C PRO A 587 -8.40 18.45 -12.96
N ALA A 588 -7.68 17.37 -13.29
CA ALA A 588 -6.46 17.38 -14.09
C ALA A 588 -6.23 16.05 -14.84
N ASP A 589 -5.67 16.11 -16.05
CA ASP A 589 -5.23 14.96 -16.86
C ASP A 589 -3.78 15.17 -17.32
N ALA A 590 -2.89 14.26 -16.95
CA ALA A 590 -1.44 14.37 -17.19
C ALA A 590 -0.99 13.56 -18.41
N TYR A 591 -0.01 14.12 -19.13
CA TYR A 591 0.60 13.54 -20.32
C TYR A 591 2.12 13.44 -20.15
N SER A 592 2.68 12.27 -20.44
CA SER A 592 4.13 12.08 -20.52
C SER A 592 4.67 12.72 -21.80
N VAL A 593 5.72 13.53 -21.70
CA VAL A 593 6.42 14.11 -22.86
C VAL A 593 7.61 13.22 -23.23
N GLN A 594 7.57 12.63 -24.43
CA GLN A 594 8.57 11.64 -24.88
C GLN A 594 9.01 11.88 -26.32
N LEU A 595 10.28 11.63 -26.64
CA LEU A 595 10.73 11.48 -28.03
C LEU A 595 10.69 10.01 -28.46
N VAL A 596 10.35 9.76 -29.73
CA VAL A 596 10.29 8.41 -30.31
C VAL A 596 11.47 8.20 -31.25
N LYS A 597 12.26 7.16 -30.97
CA LYS A 597 13.38 6.72 -31.82
C LYS A 597 12.88 6.01 -33.09
N PRO A 598 13.72 5.89 -34.13
CA PRO A 598 13.39 5.12 -35.33
C PRO A 598 12.98 3.66 -35.06
N ASP A 599 13.48 3.06 -33.99
CA ASP A 599 13.15 1.68 -33.56
C ASP A 599 11.90 1.60 -32.66
N GLY A 600 11.15 2.71 -32.54
CA GLY A 600 9.95 2.79 -31.71
C GLY A 600 10.20 2.98 -30.22
N ARG A 601 11.46 2.92 -29.74
CA ARG A 601 11.76 3.17 -28.32
C ARG A 601 11.44 4.61 -27.95
N ARG A 602 10.87 4.79 -26.76
CA ARG A 602 10.45 6.09 -26.22
C ARG A 602 11.49 6.59 -25.22
N LEU A 603 11.85 7.86 -25.31
CA LEU A 603 12.77 8.52 -24.39
C LEU A 603 12.04 9.66 -23.67
N PRO A 604 12.08 9.73 -22.34
CA PRO A 604 11.49 10.85 -21.61
C PRO A 604 12.25 12.14 -21.93
N VAL A 605 11.52 13.26 -22.05
CA VAL A 605 12.13 14.58 -22.22
C VAL A 605 12.33 15.21 -20.85
N ALA A 606 13.55 15.60 -20.51
CA ALA A 606 13.87 16.29 -19.27
C ALA A 606 13.34 17.73 -19.28
N ALA A 607 12.90 18.22 -18.12
CA ALA A 607 12.62 19.63 -17.90
C ALA A 607 13.75 20.21 -17.02
N PRO A 608 14.67 21.01 -17.60
CA PRO A 608 15.71 21.68 -16.83
C PRO A 608 15.11 22.81 -15.96
N PRO A 609 15.78 23.25 -14.88
CA PRO A 609 15.25 24.26 -13.97
C PRO A 609 15.00 25.62 -14.62
N GLY A 610 15.71 25.94 -15.71
CA GLY A 610 15.54 27.16 -16.48
C GLY A 610 14.40 27.12 -17.51
N LEU A 611 13.66 26.01 -17.63
CA LEU A 611 12.46 25.96 -18.45
C LEU A 611 11.44 26.95 -17.88
N PRO A 612 10.97 27.94 -18.67
CA PRO A 612 9.96 28.87 -18.20
C PRO A 612 8.74 28.14 -17.67
N LEU A 613 8.14 28.68 -16.61
CA LEU A 613 6.75 28.36 -16.31
C LEU A 613 5.91 28.81 -17.49
N GLY A 614 5.14 27.91 -18.08
CA GLY A 614 4.13 28.34 -19.04
C GLY A 614 2.82 27.60 -18.85
N ARG A 615 1.78 28.42 -18.97
CA ARG A 615 0.37 28.07 -18.96
C ARG A 615 -0.15 28.47 -20.34
N HIS A 616 -0.82 27.55 -21.01
CA HIS A 616 -1.45 27.81 -22.29
C HIS A 616 -2.95 27.65 -22.13
N ALA A 617 -3.73 28.55 -22.72
CA ALA A 617 -5.18 28.43 -22.70
C ALA A 617 -5.60 27.12 -23.38
N ALA A 618 -6.54 26.41 -22.76
CA ALA A 618 -7.17 25.22 -23.31
C ALA A 618 -8.70 25.40 -23.36
N PRO A 619 -9.40 24.74 -24.29
CA PRO A 619 -10.86 24.79 -24.37
C PRO A 619 -11.56 24.46 -23.05
N GLY A 620 -12.69 25.13 -22.77
CA GLY A 620 -13.51 24.85 -21.60
C GLY A 620 -13.03 25.50 -20.29
N GLY A 621 -12.30 26.62 -20.36
CA GLY A 621 -11.81 27.35 -19.17
C GLY A 621 -10.66 26.63 -18.45
N ARG A 622 -9.97 25.74 -19.17
CA ARG A 622 -8.85 24.95 -18.66
C ARG A 622 -7.52 25.57 -19.12
N GLU A 623 -6.45 25.06 -18.53
CA GLU A 623 -5.08 25.41 -18.90
C GLU A 623 -4.27 24.15 -19.16
N LEU A 624 -3.33 24.27 -20.08
CA LEU A 624 -2.23 23.33 -20.26
C LEU A 624 -1.01 23.88 -19.52
N ALA A 625 -0.62 23.21 -18.44
CA ALA A 625 0.52 23.58 -17.64
C ALA A 625 1.68 22.62 -17.87
N PHE A 626 2.87 23.18 -18.13
CA PHE A 626 4.11 22.43 -18.09
C PHE A 626 4.60 22.30 -16.65
N THR A 627 4.66 21.06 -16.18
CA THR A 627 5.22 20.72 -14.88
C THR A 627 6.39 19.75 -15.05
N VAL A 628 7.10 19.54 -13.97
CA VAL A 628 8.18 18.54 -13.91
C VAL A 628 7.63 17.37 -13.14
N SER A 629 7.98 16.14 -13.49
CA SER A 629 7.68 14.95 -12.69
C SER A 629 8.68 14.77 -11.56
N ALA A 630 8.34 13.88 -10.63
CA ALA A 630 9.20 13.23 -9.65
C ALA A 630 10.63 12.88 -10.14
N TRP A 631 10.78 12.63 -11.44
CA TRP A 631 11.99 12.16 -12.09
C TRP A 631 12.73 13.25 -12.87
N GLY A 632 12.28 14.52 -12.78
CA GLY A 632 12.86 15.63 -13.54
C GLY A 632 12.44 15.67 -15.00
N ASN A 633 11.42 14.89 -15.40
CA ASN A 633 10.94 14.85 -16.78
C ASN A 633 9.75 15.78 -16.98
N ALA A 634 9.66 16.41 -18.15
CA ALA A 634 8.54 17.26 -18.53
C ALA A 634 7.22 16.46 -18.52
N VAL A 635 6.20 17.08 -17.94
CA VAL A 635 4.82 16.62 -17.91
C VAL A 635 3.95 17.76 -18.41
N LEU A 636 3.06 17.46 -19.33
CA LEU A 636 2.02 18.39 -19.74
C LEU A 636 0.74 18.01 -19.02
N THR A 637 0.09 18.97 -18.35
CA THR A 637 -1.12 18.72 -17.57
C THR A 637 -2.25 19.58 -18.09
N ASP A 638 -3.34 18.96 -18.52
CA ASP A 638 -4.61 19.62 -18.85
C ASP A 638 -5.46 19.71 -17.58
N GLN A 639 -5.68 20.90 -17.05
CA GLN A 639 -6.26 21.09 -15.72
C GLN A 639 -7.13 22.35 -15.61
N LEU A 640 -7.91 22.46 -14.53
CA LEU A 640 -8.46 23.75 -14.10
C LEU A 640 -7.33 24.69 -13.65
N PRO A 641 -7.56 26.03 -13.60
CA PRO A 641 -6.54 26.97 -13.16
C PRO A 641 -5.93 26.63 -11.79
N HIS A 642 -4.60 26.49 -11.73
CA HIS A 642 -3.86 26.26 -10.49
C HIS A 642 -2.93 27.43 -10.16
N ALA A 643 -2.63 27.63 -8.88
CA ALA A 643 -1.62 28.57 -8.44
C ALA A 643 -0.22 27.93 -8.50
N TYR A 644 0.74 28.65 -9.09
CA TYR A 644 2.14 28.24 -9.20
C TYR A 644 3.04 29.28 -8.55
N THR A 645 3.83 28.89 -7.56
CA THR A 645 4.74 29.79 -6.86
C THR A 645 5.96 30.12 -7.71
N GLU A 646 6.27 31.39 -7.88
CA GLU A 646 7.52 31.85 -8.49
C GLU A 646 8.58 32.12 -7.42
N SER A 647 8.18 32.68 -6.28
CA SER A 647 9.10 32.97 -5.17
C SER A 647 8.40 32.97 -3.82
N VAL A 648 9.13 32.51 -2.80
CA VAL A 648 8.80 32.67 -1.39
C VAL A 648 9.95 33.39 -0.71
N SER A 649 9.66 34.47 0.01
CA SER A 649 10.69 35.25 0.69
C SER A 649 10.19 35.81 2.02
N TRP A 650 11.09 35.88 2.99
CA TRP A 650 10.88 36.61 4.23
C TRP A 650 11.46 38.02 4.07
N THR A 651 10.64 39.06 4.26
CA THR A 651 11.11 40.44 4.42
C THR A 651 11.38 40.71 5.91
N ASP A 652 11.73 41.95 6.29
CA ASP A 652 11.98 42.30 7.69
C ASP A 652 10.78 42.02 8.60
N ASN A 653 9.55 42.20 8.09
CA ASN A 653 8.32 42.13 8.88
C ASN A 653 7.21 41.23 8.27
N SER A 654 7.42 40.62 7.10
CA SER A 654 6.37 39.85 6.41
C SER A 654 6.88 38.57 5.73
N LEU A 655 6.00 37.59 5.54
CA LEU A 655 6.14 36.51 4.56
C LEU A 655 5.50 36.95 3.24
N VAL A 656 6.25 36.85 2.14
CA VAL A 656 5.76 37.14 0.79
C VAL A 656 5.76 35.85 -0.03
N VAL A 657 4.59 35.51 -0.58
CA VAL A 657 4.40 34.43 -1.56
C VAL A 657 3.80 35.02 -2.81
N GLN A 658 4.44 34.83 -3.96
CA GLN A 658 3.96 35.35 -5.24
C GLN A 658 4.18 34.35 -6.36
N GLY A 659 3.33 34.43 -7.38
CA GLY A 659 3.32 33.46 -8.47
C GLY A 659 2.26 33.73 -9.51
N LEU A 660 1.95 32.70 -10.31
CA LEU A 660 0.93 32.72 -11.36
C LEU A 660 -0.36 32.08 -10.86
N TYR A 661 -1.50 32.69 -11.21
CA TYR A 661 -2.84 32.15 -10.96
C TYR A 661 -3.84 32.75 -11.95
N GLY A 662 -4.44 31.92 -12.80
CA GLY A 662 -5.46 32.37 -13.77
C GLY A 662 -6.90 32.07 -13.37
N GLY A 663 -7.18 31.82 -12.08
CA GLY A 663 -8.53 31.54 -11.58
C GLY A 663 -9.39 32.79 -11.32
N GLY A 664 -8.90 33.98 -11.69
CA GLY A 664 -9.60 35.26 -11.48
C GLY A 664 -9.29 35.93 -10.13
N PRO A 665 -9.72 37.19 -9.94
CA PRO A 665 -9.42 37.97 -8.74
C PRO A 665 -10.25 37.53 -7.52
N GLY A 666 -9.78 37.89 -6.32
CA GLY A 666 -10.56 37.76 -5.08
C GLY A 666 -10.46 36.42 -4.35
N ILE A 667 -9.66 35.46 -4.86
CA ILE A 667 -9.42 34.18 -4.19
C ILE A 667 -8.25 34.33 -3.20
N PRO A 668 -8.42 34.07 -1.89
CA PRO A 668 -7.34 34.16 -0.92
C PRO A 668 -6.39 32.95 -1.00
N LEU A 669 -5.22 33.08 -0.38
CA LEU A 669 -4.35 31.95 -0.08
C LEU A 669 -4.78 31.33 1.24
N GLN A 670 -5.22 30.08 1.18
CA GLN A 670 -5.70 29.31 2.33
C GLN A 670 -4.56 28.47 2.90
N LEU A 671 -4.42 28.51 4.22
CA LEU A 671 -3.53 27.66 5.02
C LEU A 671 -4.41 26.67 5.78
N ARG A 672 -4.35 25.38 5.43
CA ARG A 672 -5.12 24.31 6.10
C ARG A 672 -4.20 23.41 6.90
N ARG A 673 -4.46 23.24 8.20
CA ARG A 673 -3.63 22.42 9.09
C ARG A 673 -3.83 20.93 8.83
N THR A 674 -2.75 20.19 8.63
CA THR A 674 -2.80 18.74 8.46
C THR A 674 -3.26 18.07 9.76
N GLY A 675 -4.38 17.35 9.71
CA GLY A 675 -4.91 16.58 10.85
C GLY A 675 -5.76 17.38 11.84
N ALA A 676 -6.16 18.60 11.51
CA ALA A 676 -7.08 19.44 12.29
C ALA A 676 -8.01 20.23 11.34
N GLU A 677 -9.15 20.71 11.82
CA GLU A 677 -10.09 21.56 11.05
C GLU A 677 -9.71 23.05 11.08
N GLU A 678 -8.45 23.37 11.39
CA GLU A 678 -7.97 24.75 11.48
C GLU A 678 -7.57 25.28 10.10
N GLU A 679 -8.15 26.42 9.72
CA GLU A 679 -7.90 27.10 8.45
C GLU A 679 -7.67 28.59 8.66
N VAL A 680 -6.68 29.15 7.96
CA VAL A 680 -6.34 30.57 7.99
C VAL A 680 -6.30 31.11 6.56
N GLU A 681 -7.01 32.21 6.31
CA GLU A 681 -7.02 32.87 5.01
C GLU A 681 -6.07 34.07 5.00
N LEU A 682 -5.20 34.12 4.00
CA LEU A 682 -4.31 35.23 3.73
C LEU A 682 -4.80 35.97 2.47
N PRO A 683 -5.09 37.28 2.56
CA PRO A 683 -5.53 38.07 1.41
C PRO A 683 -4.52 38.03 0.26
N ALA A 684 -4.97 37.64 -0.93
CA ALA A 684 -4.16 37.65 -2.14
C ALA A 684 -4.57 38.81 -3.06
N ARG A 685 -3.58 39.54 -3.57
CA ARG A 685 -3.78 40.51 -4.66
C ARG A 685 -3.53 39.80 -5.98
N CYS A 686 -4.54 39.74 -6.84
CA CYS A 686 -4.44 39.11 -8.15
C CYS A 686 -4.55 40.15 -9.27
N ALA A 687 -3.55 40.21 -10.17
CA ALA A 687 -3.53 41.10 -11.34
C ALA A 687 -2.70 40.45 -12.45
N ASP A 688 -3.14 40.56 -13.70
CA ASP A 688 -2.45 40.05 -14.89
C ASP A 688 -1.99 38.59 -14.77
N ASP A 689 -2.90 37.69 -14.35
CA ASP A 689 -2.62 36.26 -14.11
C ASP A 689 -1.55 35.96 -13.04
N ARG A 690 -1.24 36.95 -12.20
CA ARG A 690 -0.32 36.81 -11.07
C ARG A 690 -1.04 37.01 -9.75
N PHE A 691 -0.60 36.28 -8.74
CA PHE A 691 -1.03 36.50 -7.36
C PHE A 691 0.16 36.94 -6.50
N ARG A 692 -0.11 37.78 -5.51
CA ARG A 692 0.83 38.15 -4.45
C ARG A 692 0.12 38.17 -3.11
N VAL A 693 0.68 37.45 -2.15
CA VAL A 693 0.25 37.39 -0.76
C VAL A 693 1.38 37.95 0.10
N GLU A 694 1.02 38.86 1.00
CA GLU A 694 1.94 39.43 1.97
C GLU A 694 1.30 39.34 3.36
N SER A 695 1.89 38.51 4.22
CA SER A 695 1.40 38.28 5.58
C SER A 695 2.40 38.84 6.58
N ALA A 696 1.95 39.79 7.39
CA ALA A 696 2.75 40.34 8.49
C ALA A 696 3.05 39.29 9.55
N TYR A 697 4.18 39.43 10.25
CA TYR A 697 4.60 38.49 11.29
C TYR A 697 3.58 38.35 12.42
N GLU A 698 2.89 39.44 12.77
CA GLU A 698 1.83 39.47 13.79
C GLU A 698 0.66 38.57 13.42
N ALA A 699 0.32 38.44 12.13
CA ALA A 699 -0.71 37.51 11.68
C ALA A 699 -0.22 36.06 11.72
N LEU A 700 1.05 35.82 11.37
CA LEU A 700 1.63 34.48 11.39
C LEU A 700 1.78 33.92 12.80
N THR A 701 1.95 34.76 13.82
CA THR A 701 2.01 34.29 15.20
C THR A 701 0.67 33.73 15.70
N LEU A 702 -0.45 33.99 15.04
CA LEU A 702 -1.74 33.38 15.38
C LEU A 702 -1.86 31.93 14.88
N ILE A 703 -0.97 31.50 13.98
CA ILE A 703 -0.97 30.16 13.40
C ILE A 703 -0.44 29.13 14.42
N GLY A 704 -1.22 28.07 14.66
CA GLY A 704 -0.83 26.96 15.53
C GLY A 704 0.38 26.14 15.04
N GLU A 705 1.06 25.44 15.97
CA GLU A 705 2.16 24.53 15.66
C GLU A 705 1.70 23.35 14.79
N GLY A 706 2.48 22.95 13.78
CA GLY A 706 2.14 21.82 12.92
C GLY A 706 2.48 22.08 11.45
N GLU A 707 1.95 21.22 10.59
CA GLU A 707 2.12 21.31 9.15
C GLU A 707 0.85 21.89 8.51
N TRP A 708 1.03 22.84 7.61
CA TRP A 708 -0.02 23.62 6.96
C TRP A 708 0.13 23.52 5.45
N ARG A 709 -0.92 23.12 4.74
CA ARG A 709 -0.97 23.08 3.28
C ARG A 709 -1.46 24.41 2.74
N LEU A 710 -0.82 24.88 1.68
CA LEU A 710 -1.19 26.13 1.01
C LEU A 710 -2.04 25.80 -0.22
N SER A 711 -3.22 26.42 -0.32
CA SER A 711 -4.13 26.30 -1.48
C SER A 711 -4.67 27.65 -1.92
N MET A 712 -5.04 27.75 -3.20
CA MET A 712 -5.89 28.84 -3.71
C MET A 712 -7.13 28.21 -4.33
N GLY A 713 -8.30 28.54 -3.79
CA GLY A 713 -9.51 27.75 -4.03
C GLY A 713 -9.34 26.31 -3.54
N GLU A 714 -9.90 25.35 -4.27
CA GLU A 714 -9.79 23.92 -3.91
C GLU A 714 -8.44 23.27 -4.31
N ALA A 715 -7.54 24.04 -4.93
CA ALA A 715 -6.32 23.52 -5.53
C ALA A 715 -5.07 23.87 -4.70
N PRO A 716 -4.13 22.92 -4.49
CA PRO A 716 -2.88 23.20 -3.80
C PRO A 716 -1.98 24.13 -4.62
N VAL A 717 -1.26 25.01 -3.94
CA VAL A 717 -0.24 25.86 -4.57
C VAL A 717 0.96 24.98 -4.97
N ARG A 718 1.30 25.01 -6.25
CA ARG A 718 2.36 24.18 -6.85
C ARG A 718 3.72 24.88 -6.85
N VAL A 719 4.79 24.11 -6.74
CA VAL A 719 6.18 24.57 -6.69
C VAL A 719 6.94 24.07 -7.92
N PRO A 720 7.11 24.92 -8.95
CA PRO A 720 7.86 24.58 -10.15
C PRO A 720 9.37 24.50 -9.87
N ALA A 721 10.10 23.80 -10.74
CA ALA A 721 11.54 23.54 -10.57
C ALA A 721 12.38 24.81 -10.41
N ALA A 722 12.00 25.90 -11.10
CA ALA A 722 12.67 27.19 -10.99
C ALA A 722 12.61 27.80 -9.57
N ALA A 723 11.55 27.52 -8.81
CA ALA A 723 11.37 28.03 -7.44
C ALA A 723 12.01 27.12 -6.38
N HIS A 724 12.49 25.92 -6.74
CA HIS A 724 13.06 24.96 -5.78
C HIS A 724 14.28 25.50 -5.03
N PRO A 725 15.23 26.23 -5.64
CA PRO A 725 16.41 26.75 -4.94
C PRO A 725 16.08 27.74 -3.80
N GLY A 726 14.92 28.40 -3.85
CA GLY A 726 14.46 29.32 -2.81
C GLY A 726 13.84 28.63 -1.59
N LEU A 727 13.77 27.29 -1.57
CA LEU A 727 13.11 26.51 -0.53
C LEU A 727 14.07 25.47 0.09
N PRO A 728 13.94 25.16 1.40
CA PRO A 728 12.99 25.77 2.33
C PRO A 728 13.37 27.21 2.71
N ALA A 729 12.38 28.09 2.80
CA ALA A 729 12.53 29.44 3.33
C ALA A 729 12.13 29.42 4.81
N ALA A 730 13.08 29.67 5.72
CA ALA A 730 12.83 29.61 7.15
C ALA A 730 13.07 30.94 7.87
N ARG A 731 12.27 31.23 8.90
CA ARG A 731 12.41 32.39 9.77
C ARG A 731 11.94 32.03 11.18
N THR A 732 12.66 32.50 12.19
CA THR A 732 12.21 32.41 13.59
C THR A 732 11.49 33.69 13.97
N ILE A 733 10.24 33.57 14.43
CA ILE A 733 9.38 34.69 14.82
C ILE A 733 8.83 34.38 16.21
N ALA A 734 9.10 35.27 17.19
CA ALA A 734 8.62 35.14 18.57
C ALA A 734 8.87 33.74 19.20
N GLY A 735 10.07 33.18 19.01
CA GLY A 735 10.46 31.88 19.58
C GLY A 735 9.87 30.65 18.89
N ARG A 736 9.24 30.82 17.73
CA ARG A 736 8.78 29.72 16.86
C ARG A 736 9.47 29.77 15.50
N ASP A 737 9.77 28.59 14.98
CA ASP A 737 10.35 28.41 13.66
C ASP A 737 9.23 28.21 12.63
N PHE A 738 9.20 29.10 11.65
CA PHE A 738 8.35 29.03 10.48
C PHE A 738 9.19 28.58 9.29
N ARG A 739 8.82 27.48 8.65
CA ARG A 739 9.54 26.92 7.52
C ARG A 739 8.59 26.66 6.37
N VAL A 740 8.62 27.52 5.36
CA VAL A 740 7.94 27.25 4.09
C VAL A 740 8.82 26.30 3.28
N ARG A 741 8.27 25.17 2.86
CA ARG A 741 8.99 24.11 2.17
C ARG A 741 8.13 23.51 1.08
N ARG A 742 8.77 22.72 0.23
CA ARG A 742 8.09 21.82 -0.70
C ARG A 742 7.81 20.51 0.03
N ASP A 743 6.59 20.02 -0.08
CA ASP A 743 6.18 18.69 0.34
C ASP A 743 5.76 17.82 -0.86
N GLY A 744 5.92 16.51 -0.70
CA GLY A 744 5.77 15.56 -1.79
C GLY A 744 6.65 15.96 -2.98
N HIS A 745 6.06 15.95 -4.18
CA HIS A 745 6.76 16.28 -5.41
C HIS A 745 6.83 17.80 -5.68
N ASP A 746 5.74 18.53 -5.48
CA ASP A 746 5.60 19.93 -5.92
C ASP A 746 4.57 20.73 -5.11
N GLN A 747 4.19 20.34 -3.90
CA GLN A 747 3.21 21.10 -3.10
C GLN A 747 3.90 22.06 -2.14
N LEU A 748 3.37 23.27 -1.95
CA LEU A 748 3.89 24.23 -0.98
C LEU A 748 3.27 24.00 0.40
N THR A 749 4.09 23.87 1.44
CA THR A 749 3.66 23.71 2.83
C THR A 749 4.39 24.67 3.76
N LEU A 750 3.74 25.05 4.85
CA LEU A 750 4.33 25.79 5.96
C LEU A 750 4.40 24.86 7.18
N THR A 751 5.57 24.72 7.78
CA THR A 751 5.73 24.01 9.06
C THR A 751 6.02 25.03 10.15
N VAL A 752 5.29 24.95 11.26
CA VAL A 752 5.45 25.80 12.45
C VAL A 752 5.84 24.92 13.62
N SER A 753 6.97 25.19 14.26
CA SER A 753 7.45 24.45 15.43
C SER A 753 8.03 25.39 16.49
N LYS A 754 8.20 24.93 17.73
CA LYS A 754 8.99 25.69 18.73
C LYS A 754 10.44 25.78 18.28
N ALA A 755 11.06 26.94 18.45
CA ALA A 755 12.49 27.09 18.23
C ALA A 755 13.25 26.17 19.20
N GLU A 756 14.17 25.36 18.68
CA GLU A 756 15.04 24.56 19.54
C GLU A 756 15.97 25.51 20.33
N ALA A 757 15.94 25.43 21.66
CA ALA A 757 16.89 26.14 22.50
C ALA A 757 18.31 25.76 22.10
N THR A 758 19.12 26.75 21.69
CA THR A 758 20.53 26.55 21.41
C THR A 758 21.22 25.86 22.60
N PRO A 759 22.16 24.92 22.39
CA PRO A 759 22.81 24.18 23.48
C PRO A 759 23.51 25.06 24.53
N SER A 760 23.69 26.37 24.28
CA SER A 760 24.29 27.31 25.23
C SER A 760 23.34 27.83 26.31
N GLU A 761 22.01 27.67 26.18
CA GLU A 761 21.05 28.24 27.15
C GLU A 761 20.58 27.26 28.22
N LYS A 762 20.98 25.98 28.15
CA LYS A 762 20.72 24.97 29.20
C LYS A 762 21.78 24.92 30.31
N ALA A 763 22.74 25.85 30.31
CA ALA A 763 23.68 26.00 31.42
C ALA A 763 23.16 27.03 32.43
N GLY A 764 22.12 26.67 33.17
CA GLY A 764 21.80 27.30 34.46
C GLY A 764 22.75 26.78 35.55
N PRO A 765 23.05 27.57 36.60
CA PRO A 765 24.24 27.39 37.43
C PRO A 765 24.15 26.12 38.27
N CYS A 766 25.24 25.35 38.30
CA CYS A 766 25.46 24.33 39.31
C CYS A 766 25.34 24.97 40.69
N ALA A 767 24.32 24.57 41.46
CA ALA A 767 24.33 24.74 42.89
C ALA A 767 25.17 23.60 43.50
N SER A 768 26.10 24.05 44.35
CA SER A 768 26.99 23.36 45.30
C SER A 768 26.53 22.02 45.85
#